data_AF-A0A0E1RVH7-F1
#
_entry.id   AF-A0A0E1RVH7-F1
#
_cell.length_a   1.000
_cell.length_b   1.000
_cell.length_c   1.000
_cell.angle_alpha   90.00
_cell.angle_beta   90.00
_cell.angle_gamma   90.00
#
_symmetry.space_group_name_H-M   'P 1'
#
loop_
_entity.id
_entity.type
_entity.pdbx_description
1 polymer ?
#
loop_
_entity_poly.entity_id
_entity_poly.type
_entity_poly.pdbx_seq_one_letter_code
_entity_poly.pdbx_strand_id
1 'polypeptide(L)'
;MDSLVITGRLRNRFLEAATLLHALDPVRGEPTTHGLEIDGALQERERFLKRKFLDSFALLCAPSKGGDSVSAACMEEGQPEGTVVRLASNCGVKPAVLAQLQLIVNDLNQIACGESAREKEADILSKIVHLDISRLREYVNYIRSHQTVLPHSRLKIQEQVLKIIPDLSQSAMEAFLEWLGSMLQMDGLEATPETEIIIRYLKLAQNARHNYLEPLKALFSMEGFHWQKWSSSVFKLGRYGVASKALSQLAAEAPHLFNPMTVHAVTAPGKVPVQRQQVSLSRTLRRIAGATADQYLSRLAGIWAGSDPEQSFHQQCPDALAVHAELQLAAFYDLHPEHRPSFRFIGVSKKSCYLCDRFLAVYPQSMSTSACHQKLYLSWIPPPTSSPQVYATYKTLVLKLTQVMEATIRQELIHRLGGPRRQVPPDSTCGVSLSGLTERSTIPVVSGALLSSQTCLEPMPPQFNKRAENVHGSLEILEPMCVLPRSASSLPAATLSGPDSNMALSRDGEWATKNEIQSPFNDIVAHFKRADDVSKQDIIQISDVIDPETHTPSWAKLVKILETESDNDIGLRFKKDTDLMTLNGQIPMGNQRQLMACLQYVQNSGKLNLEILQTKARRMTMKQRKEGKLLLFGKSNDEMKDGARIFNAVLFLLYHSGLSSGGHGLSSGRHTGSVVCKTRGGFRQMGKGGGREKGDAR
;
A
#
# COMPACT_ATOMS: atom_id res chain seq x y z
N MET A 1 -12.09 37.70 6.57
CA MET A 1 -10.62 37.60 6.47
C MET A 1 -10.31 36.91 5.15
N ASP A 2 -9.39 37.45 4.36
CA ASP A 2 -9.09 36.88 3.05
C ASP A 2 -8.31 35.57 3.19
N SER A 3 -8.69 34.58 2.39
CA SER A 3 -8.07 33.25 2.45
C SER A 3 -6.73 33.26 1.71
N LEU A 4 -5.65 32.86 2.39
CA LEU A 4 -4.31 32.78 1.84
C LEU A 4 -4.19 31.54 0.94
N VAL A 5 -3.69 31.75 -0.28
CA VAL A 5 -3.53 30.71 -1.32
C VAL A 5 -2.09 30.70 -1.82
N ILE A 6 -1.52 29.52 -2.08
CA ILE A 6 -0.19 29.44 -2.70
C ILE A 6 -0.27 29.92 -4.16
N THR A 7 0.38 31.05 -4.44
CA THR A 7 0.36 31.73 -5.74
C THR A 7 1.77 32.05 -6.24
N GLY A 8 1.87 32.70 -7.41
CA GLY A 8 3.12 33.23 -7.96
C GLY A 8 4.21 32.18 -8.17
N ARG A 9 5.46 32.57 -7.90
CA ARG A 9 6.67 31.78 -8.22
C ARG A 9 6.66 30.36 -7.63
N LEU A 10 6.16 30.17 -6.39
CA LEU A 10 6.14 28.84 -5.77
C LEU A 10 5.10 27.93 -6.45
N ARG A 11 3.88 28.42 -6.67
CA ARG A 11 2.83 27.69 -7.39
C ARG A 11 3.31 27.27 -8.78
N ASN A 12 3.90 28.21 -9.52
CA ASN A 12 4.31 27.97 -10.89
C ASN A 12 5.49 26.99 -10.95
N ARG A 13 6.45 27.06 -10.01
CA ARG A 13 7.54 26.07 -9.88
C ARG A 13 7.04 24.67 -9.54
N PHE A 14 6.07 24.55 -8.63
CA PHE A 14 5.45 23.28 -8.27
C PHE A 14 4.72 22.67 -9.48
N LEU A 15 3.91 23.47 -10.18
CA LEU A 15 3.18 23.03 -11.37
C LEU A 15 4.13 22.63 -12.50
N GLU A 16 5.18 23.42 -12.74
CA GLU A 16 6.25 23.10 -13.69
C GLU A 16 6.87 21.72 -13.43
N ALA A 17 7.22 21.43 -12.17
CA ALA A 17 7.78 20.15 -11.78
C ALA A 17 6.76 19.01 -11.88
N ALA A 18 5.53 19.21 -11.42
CA ALA A 18 4.47 18.20 -11.51
C ALA A 18 4.17 17.82 -12.98
N THR A 19 4.02 18.81 -13.87
CA THR A 19 3.78 18.58 -15.29
C THR A 19 4.93 17.83 -15.95
N LEU A 20 6.19 18.22 -15.72
CA LEU A 20 7.34 17.52 -16.33
C LEU A 20 7.45 16.08 -15.81
N LEU A 21 7.23 15.86 -14.51
CA LEU A 21 7.27 14.53 -13.91
C LEU A 21 6.16 13.61 -14.48
N HIS A 22 4.95 14.15 -14.69
CA HIS A 22 3.84 13.42 -15.33
C HIS A 22 4.12 13.14 -16.81
N ALA A 23 4.70 14.12 -17.53
CA ALA A 23 5.05 14.00 -18.95
C ALA A 23 6.16 12.98 -19.21
N LEU A 24 7.07 12.76 -18.25
CA LEU A 24 7.99 11.64 -18.27
C LEU A 24 7.21 10.33 -18.06
N ASP A 25 6.57 10.16 -16.90
CA ASP A 25 5.77 8.97 -16.59
C ASP A 25 4.73 9.29 -15.49
N PRO A 26 3.41 9.12 -15.74
CA PRO A 26 2.35 9.57 -14.83
C PRO A 26 2.22 8.73 -13.54
N VAL A 27 2.98 7.62 -13.40
CA VAL A 27 2.95 6.70 -12.27
C VAL A 27 4.31 6.66 -11.57
N ARG A 28 4.32 6.76 -10.25
CA ARG A 28 5.54 6.96 -9.43
C ARG A 28 6.02 5.71 -8.69
N GLY A 29 5.31 4.58 -8.84
CA GLY A 29 5.61 3.30 -8.22
C GLY A 29 4.42 2.34 -8.30
N GLU A 30 4.51 1.19 -7.63
CA GLU A 30 3.39 0.25 -7.55
C GLU A 30 2.31 0.71 -6.53
N PRO A 31 1.02 0.44 -6.77
CA PRO A 31 -0.05 0.81 -5.84
C PRO A 31 0.11 0.16 -4.45
N THR A 32 0.19 0.95 -3.39
CA THR A 32 0.36 0.43 -2.01
C THR A 32 -0.93 -0.17 -1.46
N THR A 33 -0.83 -1.04 -0.47
CA THR A 33 -1.94 -1.45 0.42
C THR A 33 -1.48 -1.28 1.87
N HIS A 34 -2.15 -0.39 2.62
CA HIS A 34 -1.82 -0.13 4.03
C HIS A 34 -2.91 -0.71 4.93
N GLY A 35 -2.63 -1.87 5.53
CA GLY A 35 -3.35 -2.33 6.73
C GLY A 35 -4.84 -2.67 6.58
N LEU A 36 -5.27 -3.18 5.41
CA LEU A 36 -6.56 -3.89 5.21
C LEU A 36 -6.37 -5.39 4.89
N GLU A 37 -5.11 -5.86 4.84
CA GLU A 37 -4.69 -7.21 4.44
C GLU A 37 -3.69 -7.85 5.44
N ILE A 38 -3.39 -7.16 6.55
CA ILE A 38 -2.46 -7.62 7.59
C ILE A 38 -3.26 -7.79 8.88
N ASP A 39 -3.30 -9.02 9.41
CA ASP A 39 -3.97 -9.39 10.66
C ASP A 39 -3.06 -9.15 11.88
N GLY A 40 -3.65 -8.55 12.92
CA GLY A 40 -3.07 -8.43 14.25
C GLY A 40 -4.16 -8.33 15.33
N ALA A 41 -3.80 -8.53 16.60
CA ALA A 41 -4.77 -8.99 17.60
C ALA A 41 -5.53 -7.87 18.34
N LEU A 42 -6.86 -7.95 18.30
CA LEU A 42 -7.86 -7.40 19.23
C LEU A 42 -7.90 -5.86 19.47
N GLN A 43 -6.80 -5.17 19.81
CA GLN A 43 -6.76 -3.69 19.75
C GLN A 43 -6.68 -3.15 18.31
N GLU A 44 -6.60 -4.05 17.34
CA GLU A 44 -6.70 -3.74 15.92
C GLU A 44 -8.13 -3.89 15.38
N ARG A 45 -9.02 -4.61 16.08
CA ARG A 45 -10.33 -4.99 15.54
C ARG A 45 -11.20 -3.76 15.23
N GLU A 46 -11.44 -2.94 16.24
CA GLU A 46 -12.23 -1.72 16.10
C GLU A 46 -11.57 -0.74 15.12
N ARG A 47 -10.24 -0.57 15.18
CA ARG A 47 -9.49 0.28 14.23
C ARG A 47 -9.65 -0.19 12.78
N PHE A 48 -9.61 -1.49 12.55
CA PHE A 48 -9.78 -2.12 11.24
C PHE A 48 -11.21 -1.92 10.72
N LEU A 49 -12.22 -2.10 11.57
CA LEU A 49 -13.60 -1.78 11.24
C LEU A 49 -13.79 -0.28 10.97
N LYS A 50 -13.21 0.63 11.78
CA LYS A 50 -13.19 2.07 11.53
C LYS A 50 -12.55 2.43 10.17
N ARG A 51 -11.45 1.79 9.76
CA ARG A 51 -10.87 1.98 8.40
C ARG A 51 -11.86 1.60 7.31
N LYS A 52 -12.45 0.40 7.39
CA LYS A 52 -13.42 -0.12 6.42
C LYS A 52 -14.70 0.71 6.36
N PHE A 53 -15.17 1.16 7.52
CA PHE A 53 -16.31 2.04 7.69
C PHE A 53 -16.09 3.39 7.01
N LEU A 54 -14.93 4.03 7.21
CA LEU A 54 -14.60 5.30 6.58
C LEU A 54 -14.37 5.15 5.06
N ASP A 55 -13.74 4.07 4.60
CA ASP A 55 -13.65 3.75 3.16
C ASP A 55 -15.05 3.47 2.55
N SER A 56 -16.00 2.91 3.33
CA SER A 56 -17.40 2.74 2.93
C SER A 56 -18.13 4.08 2.79
N PHE A 57 -18.07 4.94 3.82
CA PHE A 57 -18.69 6.27 3.77
C PHE A 57 -18.11 7.12 2.64
N ALA A 58 -16.79 7.06 2.43
CA ALA A 58 -16.16 7.69 1.28
C ALA A 58 -16.72 7.12 -0.04
N LEU A 59 -16.79 5.80 -0.23
CA LEU A 59 -17.38 5.18 -1.43
C LEU A 59 -18.81 5.70 -1.73
N LEU A 60 -19.68 5.72 -0.72
CA LEU A 60 -21.08 6.15 -0.85
C LEU A 60 -21.22 7.66 -1.10
N CYS A 61 -20.26 8.46 -0.65
CA CYS A 61 -20.19 9.90 -0.93
C CYS A 61 -19.77 10.24 -2.38
N ALA A 62 -19.48 9.24 -3.23
CA ALA A 62 -19.02 9.41 -4.62
C ALA A 62 -20.00 8.86 -5.68
N PRO A 63 -21.24 9.35 -5.81
CA PRO A 63 -22.26 8.72 -6.65
C PRO A 63 -22.02 8.87 -8.17
N SER A 64 -21.31 9.93 -8.59
CA SER A 64 -20.96 10.15 -10.00
C SER A 64 -19.62 9.52 -10.39
N LYS A 65 -19.41 9.33 -11.70
CA LYS A 65 -18.10 8.99 -12.28
C LYS A 65 -17.22 10.24 -12.39
N GLY A 66 -15.89 10.03 -12.48
CA GLY A 66 -14.90 11.07 -12.74
C GLY A 66 -13.95 11.35 -11.57
N GLY A 67 -13.02 12.30 -11.76
CA GLY A 67 -12.12 12.80 -10.69
C GLY A 67 -12.84 13.74 -9.73
N ASP A 68 -13.80 14.50 -10.23
CA ASP A 68 -14.62 15.47 -9.46
C ASP A 68 -15.54 14.82 -8.43
N SER A 69 -15.84 13.52 -8.57
CA SER A 69 -16.64 12.76 -7.61
C SER A 69 -15.84 12.14 -6.46
N VAL A 70 -14.50 12.21 -6.48
CA VAL A 70 -13.67 11.60 -5.44
C VAL A 70 -13.95 12.27 -4.11
N SER A 71 -14.22 11.43 -3.12
CA SER A 71 -14.57 11.76 -1.74
C SER A 71 -13.68 11.04 -0.73
N ALA A 72 -13.66 11.61 0.47
CA ALA A 72 -12.94 11.14 1.64
C ALA A 72 -13.79 11.30 2.91
N ALA A 73 -13.47 10.57 3.97
CA ALA A 73 -14.19 10.58 5.25
C ALA A 73 -13.24 10.49 6.46
N CYS A 74 -13.54 11.19 7.55
CA CYS A 74 -12.91 11.06 8.87
C CYS A 74 -13.94 10.82 9.98
N MET A 75 -13.50 10.30 11.13
CA MET A 75 -14.32 10.05 12.31
C MET A 75 -13.83 10.89 13.49
N GLU A 76 -14.67 11.79 13.98
CA GLU A 76 -14.43 12.63 15.16
C GLU A 76 -15.09 11.98 16.35
N GLU A 77 -14.30 11.35 17.22
CA GLU A 77 -14.81 10.53 18.31
C GLU A 77 -15.13 11.39 19.54
N GLY A 78 -16.41 11.45 19.91
CA GLY A 78 -16.86 11.85 21.25
C GLY A 78 -16.82 13.34 21.59
N GLN A 79 -16.92 14.26 20.62
CA GLN A 79 -17.03 15.70 20.88
C GLN A 79 -17.85 16.45 19.80
N PRO A 80 -18.68 17.46 20.17
CA PRO A 80 -19.22 17.74 21.50
C PRO A 80 -20.52 16.96 21.83
N GLU A 81 -21.21 16.44 20.81
CA GLU A 81 -22.57 15.87 20.92
C GLU A 81 -22.65 14.36 20.59
N GLY A 82 -21.53 13.73 20.20
CA GLY A 82 -21.50 12.35 19.74
C GLY A 82 -20.30 12.11 18.81
N THR A 83 -20.39 11.08 17.96
CA THR A 83 -19.38 10.84 16.91
C THR A 83 -19.81 11.51 15.61
N VAL A 84 -18.93 12.30 15.01
CA VAL A 84 -19.18 12.92 13.70
C VAL A 84 -18.39 12.20 12.61
N VAL A 85 -19.06 11.74 11.57
CA VAL A 85 -18.44 11.29 10.32
C VAL A 85 -18.35 12.49 9.39
N ARG A 86 -17.15 13.08 9.27
CA ARG A 86 -16.92 14.25 8.44
C ARG A 86 -16.51 13.87 7.02
N LEU A 87 -17.23 14.39 6.04
CA LEU A 87 -17.15 14.04 4.63
C LEU A 87 -16.60 15.20 3.79
N ALA A 88 -15.78 14.86 2.79
CA ALA A 88 -15.31 15.81 1.78
C ALA A 88 -15.45 15.21 0.38
N SER A 89 -15.54 16.06 -0.65
CA SER A 89 -15.54 15.66 -2.05
C SER A 89 -14.90 16.74 -2.93
N ASN A 90 -14.22 16.34 -4.01
CA ASN A 90 -13.49 17.25 -4.90
C ASN A 90 -14.35 18.39 -5.47
N CYS A 91 -15.67 18.19 -5.62
CA CYS A 91 -16.63 19.22 -6.01
C CYS A 91 -17.72 19.48 -4.95
N GLY A 92 -17.45 19.14 -3.69
CA GLY A 92 -18.38 19.29 -2.56
C GLY A 92 -19.41 18.17 -2.44
N VAL A 93 -19.82 17.87 -1.21
CA VAL A 93 -20.85 16.87 -0.92
C VAL A 93 -22.23 17.47 -1.24
N LYS A 94 -23.02 16.79 -2.07
CA LYS A 94 -24.38 17.25 -2.42
C LYS A 94 -25.31 17.12 -1.20
N PRO A 95 -26.18 18.10 -0.90
CA PRO A 95 -27.12 18.01 0.23
C PRO A 95 -28.00 16.76 0.22
N ALA A 96 -28.48 16.34 -0.96
CA ALA A 96 -29.27 15.12 -1.11
C ALA A 96 -28.48 13.84 -0.76
N VAL A 97 -27.17 13.79 -1.06
CA VAL A 97 -26.29 12.67 -0.69
C VAL A 97 -26.07 12.66 0.82
N LEU A 98 -25.81 13.83 1.41
CA LEU A 98 -25.64 13.96 2.87
C LEU A 98 -26.90 13.51 3.63
N ALA A 99 -28.09 13.91 3.17
CA ALA A 99 -29.36 13.49 3.77
C ALA A 99 -29.57 11.96 3.70
N GLN A 100 -29.27 11.33 2.56
CA GLN A 100 -29.36 9.86 2.41
C GLN A 100 -28.32 9.13 3.28
N LEU A 101 -27.11 9.67 3.42
CA LEU A 101 -26.10 9.14 4.34
C LEU A 101 -26.54 9.27 5.81
N GLN A 102 -27.25 10.34 6.19
CA GLN A 102 -27.82 10.47 7.53
C GLN A 102 -28.92 9.43 7.79
N LEU A 103 -29.73 9.06 6.78
CA LEU A 103 -30.69 7.95 6.92
C LEU A 103 -29.99 6.60 7.19
N ILE A 104 -28.86 6.34 6.53
CA ILE A 104 -28.04 5.15 6.81
C ILE A 104 -27.47 5.22 8.23
N VAL A 105 -26.95 6.37 8.66
CA VAL A 105 -26.45 6.56 10.04
C VAL A 105 -27.54 6.34 11.09
N ASN A 106 -28.78 6.74 10.82
CA ASN A 106 -29.90 6.51 11.74
C ASN A 106 -30.17 5.01 11.93
N ASP A 107 -30.10 4.18 10.87
CA ASP A 107 -30.18 2.72 10.98
C ASP A 107 -29.01 2.15 11.81
N LEU A 108 -27.80 2.70 11.65
CA LEU A 108 -26.63 2.26 12.41
C LEU A 108 -26.72 2.61 13.90
N ASN A 109 -27.27 3.79 14.23
CA ASN A 109 -27.61 4.15 15.61
C ASN A 109 -28.65 3.17 16.19
N GLN A 110 -29.64 2.76 15.40
CA GLN A 110 -30.63 1.74 15.81
C GLN A 110 -30.00 0.36 16.10
N ILE A 111 -29.07 -0.10 15.25
CA ILE A 111 -28.29 -1.33 15.51
C ILE A 111 -27.54 -1.21 16.85
N ALA A 112 -26.89 -0.08 17.09
CA ALA A 112 -26.14 0.16 18.33
C ALA A 112 -27.04 0.23 19.58
N CYS A 113 -28.32 0.59 19.42
CA CYS A 113 -29.34 0.51 20.46
C CYS A 113 -29.93 -0.90 20.68
N GLY A 114 -29.46 -1.92 19.94
CA GLY A 114 -29.85 -3.32 20.11
C GLY A 114 -30.82 -3.88 19.05
N GLU A 115 -31.13 -3.12 17.99
CA GLU A 115 -31.89 -3.69 16.86
C GLU A 115 -31.06 -4.70 16.06
N SER A 116 -31.74 -5.65 15.41
CA SER A 116 -31.11 -6.76 14.67
C SER A 116 -30.22 -6.26 13.53
N ALA A 117 -28.90 -6.33 13.72
CA ALA A 117 -27.92 -5.93 12.70
C ALA A 117 -28.13 -6.63 11.35
N ARG A 118 -28.62 -7.88 11.36
CA ARG A 118 -28.89 -8.67 10.16
C ARG A 118 -30.09 -8.17 9.37
N GLU A 119 -31.14 -7.69 10.04
CA GLU A 119 -32.31 -7.10 9.40
C GLU A 119 -31.96 -5.72 8.85
N LYS A 120 -31.35 -4.86 9.67
CA LYS A 120 -30.90 -3.53 9.24
C LYS A 120 -29.85 -3.57 8.13
N GLU A 121 -28.98 -4.59 8.06
CA GLU A 121 -28.03 -4.75 6.93
C GLU A 121 -28.77 -4.77 5.58
N ALA A 122 -29.96 -5.38 5.51
CA ALA A 122 -30.76 -5.42 4.29
C ALA A 122 -31.35 -4.05 3.93
N ASP A 123 -31.86 -3.31 4.92
CA ASP A 123 -32.37 -1.94 4.73
C ASP A 123 -31.27 -0.97 4.32
N ILE A 124 -30.11 -1.05 4.98
CA ILE A 124 -28.90 -0.29 4.68
C ILE A 124 -28.43 -0.61 3.26
N LEU A 125 -28.38 -1.88 2.86
CA LEU A 125 -28.04 -2.28 1.50
C LEU A 125 -29.03 -1.74 0.47
N SER A 126 -30.33 -1.70 0.78
CA SER A 126 -31.36 -1.10 -0.07
C SER A 126 -31.16 0.41 -0.24
N LYS A 127 -30.89 1.14 0.85
CA LYS A 127 -30.56 2.58 0.85
C LYS A 127 -29.28 2.88 0.06
N ILE A 128 -28.25 2.04 0.21
CA ILE A 128 -27.01 2.08 -0.58
C ILE A 128 -27.29 1.88 -2.08
N VAL A 129 -28.16 0.92 -2.44
CA VAL A 129 -28.53 0.68 -3.84
C VAL A 129 -29.31 1.86 -4.42
N HIS A 130 -30.22 2.46 -3.64
CA HIS A 130 -30.96 3.64 -4.08
C HIS A 130 -30.03 4.84 -4.34
N LEU A 131 -29.06 5.07 -3.46
CA LEU A 131 -28.09 6.16 -3.56
C LEU A 131 -27.26 6.12 -4.87
N ASP A 132 -26.79 4.93 -5.26
CA ASP A 132 -25.90 4.72 -6.41
C ASP A 132 -26.57 4.00 -7.59
N ILE A 133 -27.91 3.95 -7.64
CA ILE A 133 -28.70 3.13 -8.56
C ILE A 133 -28.27 3.24 -10.03
N SER A 134 -28.02 4.45 -10.51
CA SER A 134 -27.59 4.72 -11.89
C SER A 134 -26.26 4.03 -12.20
N ARG A 135 -25.30 4.10 -11.28
CA ARG A 135 -23.95 3.55 -11.43
C ARG A 135 -23.94 2.02 -11.27
N LEU A 136 -24.80 1.48 -10.40
CA LEU A 136 -24.99 0.04 -10.23
C LEU A 136 -25.63 -0.58 -11.49
N ARG A 137 -26.65 0.08 -12.06
CA ARG A 137 -27.25 -0.31 -13.35
C ARG A 137 -26.23 -0.33 -14.48
N GLU A 138 -25.32 0.65 -14.56
CA GLU A 138 -24.24 0.63 -15.55
C GLU A 138 -23.30 -0.58 -15.39
N TYR A 139 -22.95 -0.97 -14.16
CA TYR A 139 -22.10 -2.16 -13.94
C TYR A 139 -22.82 -3.46 -14.28
N VAL A 140 -24.08 -3.64 -13.87
CA VAL A 140 -24.89 -4.81 -14.24
C VAL A 140 -25.09 -4.88 -15.75
N ASN A 141 -25.46 -3.76 -16.39
CA ASN A 141 -25.61 -3.70 -17.85
C ASN A 141 -24.30 -3.97 -18.60
N TYR A 142 -23.15 -3.54 -18.06
CA TYR A 142 -21.84 -3.86 -18.64
C TYR A 142 -21.51 -5.35 -18.54
N ILE A 143 -21.73 -5.97 -17.37
CA ILE A 143 -21.53 -7.41 -17.15
C ILE A 143 -22.44 -8.22 -18.09
N ARG A 144 -23.68 -7.76 -18.31
CA ARG A 144 -24.66 -8.38 -19.23
C ARG A 144 -24.22 -8.35 -20.68
N SER A 145 -23.86 -7.18 -21.21
CA SER A 145 -23.53 -7.02 -22.63
C SER A 145 -22.18 -7.61 -23.03
N HIS A 146 -21.38 -8.10 -22.06
CA HIS A 146 -20.05 -8.66 -22.27
C HIS A 146 -19.90 -10.08 -21.71
N GLN A 147 -21.00 -10.84 -21.55
CA GLN A 147 -20.94 -12.25 -21.16
C GLN A 147 -20.18 -13.11 -22.18
N THR A 148 -20.27 -12.76 -23.47
CA THR A 148 -19.58 -13.42 -24.59
C THR A 148 -18.05 -13.36 -24.52
N VAL A 149 -17.49 -12.53 -23.62
CA VAL A 149 -16.05 -12.48 -23.33
C VAL A 149 -15.57 -13.73 -22.56
N LEU A 150 -16.49 -14.47 -21.94
CA LEU A 150 -16.21 -15.70 -21.22
C LEU A 150 -16.48 -16.94 -22.10
N PRO A 151 -15.67 -18.02 -22.00
CA PRO A 151 -15.95 -19.25 -22.72
C PRO A 151 -17.25 -19.89 -22.21
N HIS A 152 -18.24 -20.08 -23.09
CA HIS A 152 -19.54 -20.66 -22.74
C HIS A 152 -19.50 -22.14 -22.28
N SER A 153 -18.36 -22.83 -22.39
CA SER A 153 -18.19 -24.22 -21.98
C SER A 153 -17.47 -24.31 -20.62
N ARG A 154 -18.12 -24.95 -19.64
CA ARG A 154 -17.54 -25.26 -18.32
C ARG A 154 -16.20 -26.01 -18.45
N LEU A 155 -16.12 -26.97 -19.38
CA LEU A 155 -14.89 -27.73 -19.65
C LEU A 155 -13.74 -26.81 -20.10
N LYS A 156 -13.99 -25.89 -21.03
CA LYS A 156 -12.97 -24.93 -21.50
C LYS A 156 -12.50 -23.99 -20.39
N ILE A 157 -13.41 -23.52 -19.53
CA ILE A 157 -13.04 -22.71 -18.35
C ILE A 157 -12.16 -23.52 -17.41
N GLN A 158 -12.54 -24.76 -17.10
CA GLN A 158 -11.80 -25.65 -16.21
C GLN A 158 -10.40 -25.98 -16.76
N GLU A 159 -10.29 -26.35 -18.04
CA GLU A 159 -9.01 -26.57 -18.73
C GLU A 159 -8.10 -25.34 -18.66
N GLN A 160 -8.64 -24.14 -18.91
CA GLN A 160 -7.88 -22.89 -18.88
C GLN A 160 -7.39 -22.53 -17.47
N VAL A 161 -8.23 -22.70 -16.45
CA VAL A 161 -7.83 -22.40 -15.06
C VAL A 161 -6.82 -23.42 -14.54
N LEU A 162 -7.04 -24.73 -14.75
CA LEU A 162 -6.11 -25.78 -14.30
C LEU A 162 -4.76 -25.74 -15.03
N LYS A 163 -4.71 -25.21 -16.26
CA LYS A 163 -3.44 -24.97 -16.97
C LYS A 163 -2.53 -23.97 -16.24
N ILE A 164 -3.10 -23.02 -15.50
CA ILE A 164 -2.36 -21.98 -14.76
C ILE A 164 -2.26 -22.31 -13.26
N ILE A 165 -3.29 -22.96 -12.70
CA ILE A 165 -3.40 -23.32 -11.28
C ILE A 165 -3.70 -24.84 -11.19
N PRO A 166 -2.70 -25.71 -11.41
CA PRO A 166 -2.91 -27.16 -11.45
C PRO A 166 -3.34 -27.74 -10.10
N ASP A 167 -2.92 -27.11 -9.00
CA ASP A 167 -3.19 -27.57 -7.62
C ASP A 167 -4.55 -27.08 -7.07
N LEU A 168 -5.42 -26.48 -7.90
CA LEU A 168 -6.73 -26.03 -7.47
C LEU A 168 -7.63 -27.23 -7.16
N SER A 169 -8.11 -27.35 -5.92
CA SER A 169 -8.97 -28.45 -5.51
C SER A 169 -10.27 -28.50 -6.33
N GLN A 170 -10.76 -29.72 -6.57
CA GLN A 170 -11.99 -29.94 -7.34
C GLN A 170 -13.19 -29.15 -6.77
N SER A 171 -13.36 -29.12 -5.45
CA SER A 171 -14.43 -28.37 -4.79
C SER A 171 -14.31 -26.85 -4.98
N ALA A 172 -13.09 -26.29 -5.00
CA ALA A 172 -12.87 -24.87 -5.28
C ALA A 172 -13.15 -24.54 -6.76
N MET A 173 -12.81 -25.46 -7.68
CA MET A 173 -13.16 -25.33 -9.10
C MET A 173 -14.68 -25.40 -9.32
N GLU A 174 -15.37 -26.35 -8.69
CA GLU A 174 -16.83 -26.50 -8.77
C GLU A 174 -17.54 -25.25 -8.24
N ALA A 175 -17.17 -24.78 -7.05
CA ALA A 175 -17.70 -23.54 -6.47
C ALA A 175 -17.43 -22.30 -7.35
N PHE A 176 -16.26 -22.21 -7.98
CA PHE A 176 -15.95 -21.14 -8.94
C PHE A 176 -16.86 -21.21 -10.18
N LEU A 177 -17.04 -22.40 -10.76
CA LEU A 177 -17.87 -22.61 -11.95
C LEU A 177 -19.37 -22.42 -11.66
N GLU A 178 -19.84 -22.76 -10.47
CA GLU A 178 -21.22 -22.48 -10.01
C GLU A 178 -21.46 -20.99 -9.78
N TRP A 179 -20.54 -20.32 -9.10
CA TRP A 179 -20.58 -18.87 -8.92
C TRP A 179 -20.56 -18.13 -10.26
N LEU A 180 -19.67 -18.54 -11.17
CA LEU A 180 -19.56 -17.93 -12.50
C LEU A 180 -20.84 -18.17 -13.31
N GLY A 181 -21.42 -19.37 -13.25
CA GLY A 181 -22.74 -19.66 -13.83
C GLY A 181 -23.83 -18.75 -13.25
N SER A 182 -23.88 -18.59 -11.93
CA SER A 182 -24.84 -17.72 -11.24
C SER A 182 -24.70 -16.24 -11.60
N MET A 183 -23.48 -15.77 -11.85
CA MET A 183 -23.19 -14.42 -12.35
C MET A 183 -23.54 -14.22 -13.84
N LEU A 184 -23.63 -15.31 -14.61
CA LEU A 184 -23.98 -15.31 -16.03
C LEU A 184 -25.47 -15.51 -16.31
N GLN A 185 -26.23 -16.06 -15.35
CA GLN A 185 -27.70 -16.17 -15.41
C GLN A 185 -28.39 -14.81 -15.30
N MET A 186 -28.26 -13.97 -16.34
CA MET A 186 -28.84 -12.63 -16.43
C MET A 186 -29.91 -12.52 -17.53
N ASP A 187 -30.47 -13.66 -17.93
CA ASP A 187 -31.56 -13.76 -18.90
C ASP A 187 -32.84 -13.11 -18.37
N GLY A 188 -33.66 -12.56 -19.26
CA GLY A 188 -34.94 -11.92 -18.92
C GLY A 188 -34.86 -10.54 -18.25
N LEU A 189 -33.66 -10.02 -17.99
CA LEU A 189 -33.47 -8.67 -17.43
C LEU A 189 -33.91 -7.57 -18.42
N GLU A 190 -34.74 -6.65 -17.95
CA GLU A 190 -35.14 -5.46 -18.72
C GLU A 190 -33.95 -4.53 -19.06
N ALA A 191 -34.17 -3.51 -19.90
CA ALA A 191 -33.15 -2.51 -20.21
C ALA A 191 -32.63 -1.79 -18.94
N THR A 192 -33.50 -1.60 -17.95
CA THR A 192 -33.22 -1.01 -16.64
C THR A 192 -33.44 -2.04 -15.53
N PRO A 193 -32.39 -2.64 -14.94
CA PRO A 193 -32.52 -3.56 -13.82
C PRO A 193 -33.31 -2.97 -12.65
N GLU A 194 -34.21 -3.75 -12.06
CA GLU A 194 -34.87 -3.44 -10.80
C GLU A 194 -33.91 -3.52 -9.60
N THR A 195 -34.28 -2.84 -8.52
CA THR A 195 -33.49 -2.76 -7.28
C THR A 195 -33.18 -4.15 -6.69
N GLU A 196 -34.16 -5.05 -6.66
CA GLU A 196 -34.01 -6.40 -6.09
C GLU A 196 -32.99 -7.23 -6.87
N ILE A 197 -33.01 -7.13 -8.21
CA ILE A 197 -32.08 -7.82 -9.08
C ILE A 197 -30.65 -7.30 -8.86
N ILE A 198 -30.49 -5.98 -8.68
CA ILE A 198 -29.20 -5.38 -8.33
C ILE A 198 -28.71 -5.90 -6.97
N ILE A 199 -29.57 -5.97 -5.95
CA ILE A 199 -29.24 -6.52 -4.63
C ILE A 199 -28.78 -7.99 -4.74
N ARG A 200 -29.42 -8.82 -5.59
CA ARG A 200 -28.98 -10.20 -5.87
C ARG A 200 -27.55 -10.24 -6.43
N TYR A 201 -27.23 -9.44 -7.44
CA TYR A 201 -25.87 -9.40 -8.00
C TYR A 201 -24.84 -8.78 -7.06
N LEU A 202 -25.22 -7.82 -6.22
CA LEU A 202 -24.34 -7.31 -5.15
C LEU A 202 -23.93 -8.43 -4.20
N LYS A 203 -24.88 -9.24 -3.74
CA LYS A 203 -24.62 -10.40 -2.85
C LYS A 203 -23.72 -11.44 -3.53
N LEU A 204 -23.96 -11.78 -4.80
CA LEU A 204 -23.10 -12.70 -5.57
C LEU A 204 -21.69 -12.15 -5.81
N ALA A 205 -21.56 -10.84 -6.07
CA ALA A 205 -20.28 -10.20 -6.36
C ALA A 205 -19.45 -9.88 -5.11
N GLN A 206 -20.09 -9.78 -3.94
CA GLN A 206 -19.48 -9.39 -2.66
C GLN A 206 -18.21 -10.20 -2.32
N ASN A 207 -18.31 -11.53 -2.46
CA ASN A 207 -17.23 -12.45 -2.08
C ASN A 207 -16.26 -12.72 -3.26
N ALA A 208 -16.58 -12.25 -4.47
CA ALA A 208 -15.89 -12.66 -5.69
C ALA A 208 -14.40 -12.31 -5.72
N ARG A 209 -14.02 -11.14 -5.18
CA ARG A 209 -12.61 -10.72 -5.09
C ARG A 209 -11.83 -11.52 -4.04
N HIS A 210 -12.48 -12.09 -3.03
CA HIS A 210 -11.81 -12.90 -2.02
C HIS A 210 -11.65 -14.34 -2.49
N ASN A 211 -12.74 -14.94 -2.98
CA ASN A 211 -12.79 -16.38 -3.28
C ASN A 211 -12.26 -16.73 -4.68
N TYR A 212 -12.42 -15.84 -5.67
CA TYR A 212 -12.28 -16.20 -7.09
C TYR A 212 -11.26 -15.33 -7.86
N LEU A 213 -10.44 -14.53 -7.18
CA LEU A 213 -9.47 -13.65 -7.83
C LEU A 213 -8.45 -14.40 -8.68
N GLU A 214 -7.83 -15.45 -8.15
CA GLU A 214 -6.83 -16.23 -8.89
C GLU A 214 -7.46 -17.08 -10.02
N PRO A 215 -8.58 -17.81 -9.82
CA PRO A 215 -9.32 -18.43 -10.92
C PRO A 215 -9.72 -17.44 -12.04
N LEU A 216 -10.17 -16.23 -11.69
CA LEU A 216 -10.48 -15.19 -12.69
C LEU A 216 -9.21 -14.71 -13.42
N LYS A 217 -8.08 -14.52 -12.75
CA LYS A 217 -6.81 -14.16 -13.41
C LYS A 217 -6.38 -15.24 -14.39
N ALA A 218 -6.39 -16.50 -13.97
CA ALA A 218 -6.04 -17.65 -14.79
C ALA A 218 -6.91 -17.72 -16.05
N LEU A 219 -8.24 -17.58 -15.91
CA LEU A 219 -9.18 -17.56 -17.02
C LEU A 219 -8.89 -16.46 -18.06
N PHE A 220 -8.42 -15.29 -17.63
CA PHE A 220 -8.10 -14.15 -18.50
C PHE A 220 -6.59 -14.00 -18.84
N SER A 221 -5.77 -15.03 -18.63
CA SER A 221 -4.31 -14.96 -18.85
C SER A 221 -3.82 -15.27 -20.28
N MET A 222 -4.72 -15.57 -21.22
CA MET A 222 -4.36 -15.96 -22.59
C MET A 222 -4.48 -14.81 -23.62
N GLU A 223 -3.75 -14.93 -24.73
CA GLU A 223 -3.65 -13.89 -25.77
C GLU A 223 -5.00 -13.41 -26.32
N GLY A 224 -5.11 -12.09 -26.55
CA GLY A 224 -6.30 -11.42 -27.07
C GLY A 224 -7.31 -10.94 -26.02
N PHE A 225 -7.25 -11.42 -24.78
CA PHE A 225 -8.24 -11.07 -23.75
C PHE A 225 -7.75 -10.01 -22.75
N HIS A 226 -8.43 -8.87 -22.73
CA HIS A 226 -8.18 -7.84 -21.71
C HIS A 226 -8.96 -8.14 -20.43
N TRP A 227 -8.28 -8.73 -19.44
CA TRP A 227 -8.60 -8.90 -18.00
C TRP A 227 -9.47 -7.80 -17.32
N GLN A 228 -9.50 -6.60 -17.87
CA GLN A 228 -9.55 -5.36 -17.09
C GLN A 228 -10.96 -4.83 -16.78
N LYS A 229 -12.00 -5.11 -17.59
CA LYS A 229 -13.30 -4.40 -17.48
C LYS A 229 -14.46 -5.22 -16.91
N TRP A 230 -14.62 -6.49 -17.31
CA TRP A 230 -15.69 -7.35 -16.80
C TRP A 230 -15.48 -7.66 -15.31
N SER A 231 -14.35 -8.30 -14.97
CA SER A 231 -13.97 -8.63 -13.58
C SER A 231 -13.91 -7.39 -12.69
N SER A 232 -13.43 -6.25 -13.22
CA SER A 232 -13.45 -4.99 -12.48
C SER A 232 -14.87 -4.50 -12.19
N SER A 233 -15.83 -4.68 -13.09
CA SER A 233 -17.24 -4.33 -12.86
C SER A 233 -17.88 -5.23 -11.80
N VAL A 234 -17.58 -6.53 -11.81
CA VAL A 234 -17.99 -7.47 -10.75
C VAL A 234 -17.41 -7.03 -9.39
N PHE A 235 -16.10 -6.77 -9.29
CA PHE A 235 -15.51 -6.33 -8.02
C PHE A 235 -16.00 -4.94 -7.59
N LYS A 236 -16.38 -4.06 -8.53
CA LYS A 236 -17.00 -2.75 -8.23
C LYS A 236 -18.41 -2.91 -7.66
N LEU A 237 -19.21 -3.84 -8.18
CA LEU A 237 -20.47 -4.23 -7.57
C LEU A 237 -20.24 -4.77 -6.15
N GLY A 238 -19.42 -5.81 -5.99
CA GLY A 238 -19.22 -6.48 -4.69
C GLY A 238 -18.88 -5.53 -3.53
N ARG A 239 -18.12 -4.45 -3.78
CA ARG A 239 -17.79 -3.41 -2.78
C ARG A 239 -19.00 -2.77 -2.09
N TYR A 240 -20.18 -2.69 -2.71
CA TYR A 240 -21.37 -2.11 -2.08
C TYR A 240 -22.02 -3.06 -1.08
N GLY A 241 -22.03 -4.38 -1.36
CA GLY A 241 -22.40 -5.39 -0.35
C GLY A 241 -21.38 -5.48 0.79
N VAL A 242 -20.08 -5.37 0.47
CA VAL A 242 -19.06 -5.29 1.52
C VAL A 242 -19.22 -4.02 2.37
N ALA A 243 -19.65 -2.90 1.77
CA ALA A 243 -19.94 -1.68 2.51
C ALA A 243 -21.10 -1.85 3.50
N SER A 244 -22.25 -2.41 3.10
CA SER A 244 -23.37 -2.63 4.04
C SER A 244 -22.94 -3.47 5.26
N LYS A 245 -22.10 -4.49 5.05
CA LYS A 245 -21.50 -5.27 6.14
C LYS A 245 -20.56 -4.47 7.02
N ALA A 246 -19.58 -3.76 6.45
CA ALA A 246 -18.62 -2.97 7.22
C ALA A 246 -19.28 -1.89 8.08
N LEU A 247 -20.37 -1.30 7.58
CA LEU A 247 -21.17 -0.32 8.32
C LEU A 247 -21.91 -0.99 9.48
N SER A 248 -22.74 -2.00 9.19
CA SER A 248 -23.58 -2.69 10.18
C SER A 248 -22.75 -3.37 11.27
N GLN A 249 -21.58 -3.91 10.91
CA GLN A 249 -20.69 -4.60 11.82
C GLN A 249 -19.95 -3.65 12.78
N LEU A 250 -19.54 -2.46 12.35
CA LEU A 250 -18.98 -1.48 13.29
C LEU A 250 -20.06 -1.01 14.29
N ALA A 251 -21.30 -0.84 13.84
CA ALA A 251 -22.41 -0.48 14.73
C ALA A 251 -22.71 -1.56 15.78
N ALA A 252 -22.65 -2.85 15.40
CA ALA A 252 -22.84 -3.97 16.32
C ALA A 252 -21.64 -4.22 17.26
N GLU A 253 -20.40 -4.13 16.75
CA GLU A 253 -19.19 -4.43 17.54
C GLU A 253 -18.68 -3.23 18.37
N ALA A 254 -19.02 -1.99 17.99
CA ALA A 254 -18.57 -0.76 18.67
C ALA A 254 -19.72 0.25 18.89
N PRO A 255 -20.81 -0.13 19.59
CA PRO A 255 -22.01 0.70 19.75
C PRO A 255 -21.74 2.03 20.48
N HIS A 256 -20.66 2.12 21.28
CA HIS A 256 -20.25 3.35 21.95
C HIS A 256 -19.93 4.51 20.99
N LEU A 257 -19.66 4.23 19.70
CA LEU A 257 -19.44 5.24 18.67
C LEU A 257 -20.76 5.84 18.15
N PHE A 258 -21.91 5.24 18.43
CA PHE A 258 -23.19 5.49 17.76
C PHE A 258 -24.24 6.11 18.70
N ASN A 259 -23.82 7.07 19.54
CA ASN A 259 -24.69 7.68 20.55
C ASN A 259 -24.69 9.22 20.56
N PRO A 260 -25.48 9.87 19.68
CA PRO A 260 -25.77 9.42 18.32
C PRO A 260 -24.54 9.65 17.43
N MET A 261 -24.38 8.84 16.38
CA MET A 261 -23.50 9.22 15.27
C MET A 261 -24.24 10.17 14.30
N THR A 262 -23.52 11.11 13.70
CA THR A 262 -24.03 12.05 12.68
C THR A 262 -23.07 12.18 11.49
N VAL A 263 -23.55 12.70 10.35
CA VAL A 263 -22.70 13.02 9.18
C VAL A 263 -22.69 14.51 8.88
N HIS A 264 -21.49 15.07 8.70
CA HIS A 264 -21.27 16.48 8.35
C HIS A 264 -20.38 16.61 7.10
N ALA A 265 -20.64 17.61 6.27
CA ALA A 265 -19.86 17.89 5.07
C ALA A 265 -18.92 19.09 5.26
N VAL A 266 -17.70 19.01 4.71
CA VAL A 266 -16.80 20.16 4.54
C VAL A 266 -17.14 20.90 3.24
N THR A 267 -17.10 22.23 3.28
CA THR A 267 -17.22 23.08 2.10
C THR A 267 -16.00 22.92 1.19
N ALA A 268 -16.19 22.42 -0.03
CA ALA A 268 -15.10 22.27 -0.99
C ALA A 268 -14.62 23.66 -1.49
N PRO A 269 -13.30 23.93 -1.48
CA PRO A 269 -12.74 25.15 -2.07
C PRO A 269 -12.97 25.23 -3.59
N GLY A 270 -13.16 26.44 -4.11
CA GLY A 270 -13.27 26.68 -5.54
C GLY A 270 -12.00 26.29 -6.31
N LYS A 271 -12.16 25.81 -7.55
CA LYS A 271 -11.04 25.50 -8.45
C LYS A 271 -10.29 26.79 -8.81
N VAL A 272 -8.95 26.76 -8.79
CA VAL A 272 -8.08 27.92 -9.04
C VAL A 272 -7.60 27.90 -10.51
N PRO A 273 -7.99 28.87 -11.36
CA PRO A 273 -7.57 28.91 -12.76
C PRO A 273 -6.05 29.01 -12.95
N VAL A 274 -5.56 28.38 -14.01
CA VAL A 274 -4.14 28.38 -14.41
C VAL A 274 -4.00 28.98 -15.80
N GLN A 275 -3.21 30.04 -15.90
CA GLN A 275 -2.74 30.55 -17.19
C GLN A 275 -1.55 29.70 -17.64
N ARG A 276 -1.75 28.81 -18.63
CA ARG A 276 -0.73 27.87 -19.15
C ARG A 276 0.59 28.57 -19.56
N GLN A 277 0.50 29.81 -20.03
CA GLN A 277 1.65 30.66 -20.39
C GLN A 277 2.60 30.99 -19.21
N GLN A 278 2.17 30.82 -17.96
CA GLN A 278 3.00 31.13 -16.79
C GLN A 278 4.08 30.07 -16.51
N VAL A 279 3.90 28.83 -16.99
CA VAL A 279 4.87 27.74 -16.84
C VAL A 279 5.72 27.58 -18.11
N SER A 280 6.94 27.06 -17.97
CA SER A 280 7.81 26.80 -19.11
C SER A 280 8.66 25.55 -18.91
N LEU A 281 8.67 24.66 -19.91
CA LEU A 281 9.54 23.48 -19.94
C LEU A 281 11.01 23.91 -20.01
N SER A 282 11.35 24.81 -20.93
CA SER A 282 12.69 25.37 -21.09
C SER A 282 13.24 25.97 -19.79
N ARG A 283 12.42 26.73 -19.05
CA ARG A 283 12.78 27.27 -17.73
C ARG A 283 12.99 26.16 -16.69
N THR A 284 12.15 25.14 -16.72
CA THR A 284 12.20 23.99 -15.80
C THR A 284 13.44 23.13 -16.04
N LEU A 285 13.76 22.81 -17.29
CA LEU A 285 14.96 22.07 -17.66
C LEU A 285 16.24 22.85 -17.29
N ARG A 286 16.32 24.16 -17.57
CA ARG A 286 17.45 24.99 -17.13
C ARG A 286 17.62 24.99 -15.60
N ARG A 287 16.52 24.96 -14.83
CA ARG A 287 16.56 24.85 -13.37
C ARG A 287 17.01 23.47 -12.85
N ILE A 288 16.60 22.39 -13.51
CA ILE A 288 16.85 21.01 -13.03
C ILE A 288 18.19 20.45 -13.54
N ALA A 289 18.50 20.67 -14.81
CA ALA A 289 19.63 20.09 -15.54
C ALA A 289 20.77 21.09 -15.82
N GLY A 290 20.53 22.40 -15.66
CA GLY A 290 21.56 23.41 -15.91
C GLY A 290 22.01 23.44 -17.37
N ALA A 291 23.32 23.29 -17.60
CA ALA A 291 23.94 23.38 -18.93
C ALA A 291 23.48 22.30 -19.93
N THR A 292 22.93 21.16 -19.47
CA THR A 292 22.43 20.08 -20.35
C THR A 292 20.95 20.25 -20.72
N ALA A 293 20.30 21.34 -20.31
CA ALA A 293 18.88 21.57 -20.56
C ALA A 293 18.47 21.48 -22.05
N ASP A 294 19.25 22.09 -22.95
CA ASP A 294 18.92 22.10 -24.39
C ASP A 294 19.12 20.72 -25.03
N GLN A 295 20.06 19.91 -24.51
CA GLN A 295 20.23 18.51 -24.91
C GLN A 295 19.00 17.67 -24.51
N TYR A 296 18.48 17.88 -23.30
CA TYR A 296 17.25 17.21 -22.86
C TYR A 296 16.02 17.68 -23.62
N LEU A 297 15.91 18.97 -23.96
CA LEU A 297 14.81 19.50 -24.76
C LEU A 297 14.79 18.88 -26.16
N SER A 298 15.95 18.79 -26.82
CA SER A 298 16.10 18.09 -28.11
C SER A 298 15.73 16.60 -28.03
N ARG A 299 16.18 15.89 -26.98
CA ARG A 299 15.80 14.48 -26.75
C ARG A 299 14.29 14.31 -26.50
N LEU A 300 13.65 15.24 -25.79
CA LEU A 300 12.20 15.21 -25.54
C LEU A 300 11.40 15.44 -26.83
N ALA A 301 11.87 16.29 -27.75
CA ALA A 301 11.24 16.47 -29.07
C ALA A 301 11.19 15.16 -29.87
N GLY A 302 12.28 14.39 -29.85
CA GLY A 302 12.33 13.06 -30.47
C GLY A 302 11.37 12.05 -29.84
N ILE A 303 11.19 12.09 -28.51
CA ILE A 303 10.32 11.15 -27.77
C ILE A 303 8.84 11.52 -27.90
N TRP A 304 8.50 12.81 -27.89
CA TRP A 304 7.12 13.31 -28.02
C TRP A 304 6.70 13.53 -29.50
N ALA A 305 7.17 12.62 -30.35
CA ALA A 305 6.77 12.47 -31.76
C ALA A 305 6.87 13.76 -32.61
N GLY A 306 7.92 14.56 -32.40
CA GLY A 306 8.21 15.73 -33.25
C GLY A 306 7.32 16.95 -33.02
N SER A 307 6.42 16.91 -32.03
CA SER A 307 5.74 18.11 -31.54
C SER A 307 6.72 19.03 -30.80
N ASP A 308 6.48 20.34 -30.80
CA ASP A 308 7.24 21.27 -29.95
C ASP A 308 7.12 20.82 -28.48
N PRO A 309 8.25 20.51 -27.80
CA PRO A 309 8.22 20.08 -26.40
C PRO A 309 7.56 21.10 -25.47
N GLU A 310 7.71 22.39 -25.75
CA GLU A 310 7.11 23.45 -24.94
C GLU A 310 5.58 23.44 -25.10
N GLN A 311 5.07 23.35 -26.34
CA GLN A 311 3.64 23.17 -26.62
C GLN A 311 3.06 21.88 -26.02
N SER A 312 3.73 20.74 -26.16
CA SER A 312 3.30 19.45 -25.60
C SER A 312 3.24 19.48 -24.06
N PHE A 313 4.18 20.18 -23.43
CA PHE A 313 4.17 20.45 -22.00
C PHE A 313 3.01 21.39 -21.59
N HIS A 314 2.74 22.45 -22.35
CA HIS A 314 1.58 23.34 -22.12
C HIS A 314 0.23 22.64 -22.34
N GLN A 315 0.14 21.67 -23.25
CA GLN A 315 -1.06 20.87 -23.46
C GLN A 315 -1.39 19.98 -22.26
N GLN A 316 -0.37 19.44 -21.59
CA GLN A 316 -0.52 18.64 -20.36
C GLN A 316 -0.84 19.46 -19.11
N CYS A 317 -0.56 20.78 -19.13
CA CYS A 317 -0.90 21.64 -18.00
C CYS A 317 -2.43 21.74 -17.81
N PRO A 318 -2.94 21.58 -16.58
CA PRO A 318 -4.37 21.68 -16.29
C PRO A 318 -4.85 23.13 -16.38
N ASP A 319 -6.08 23.35 -16.82
CA ASP A 319 -6.70 24.69 -16.88
C ASP A 319 -7.08 25.24 -15.50
N ALA A 320 -7.26 24.36 -14.51
CA ALA A 320 -7.49 24.73 -13.12
C ALA A 320 -6.92 23.70 -12.15
N LEU A 321 -6.50 24.16 -10.96
CA LEU A 321 -6.09 23.32 -9.84
C LEU A 321 -7.26 23.14 -8.87
N ALA A 322 -7.34 21.98 -8.22
CA ALA A 322 -8.37 21.65 -7.24
C ALA A 322 -7.74 21.16 -5.93
N VAL A 323 -8.40 21.42 -4.80
CA VAL A 323 -8.04 20.83 -3.51
C VAL A 323 -8.72 19.47 -3.41
N HIS A 324 -7.93 18.40 -3.32
CA HIS A 324 -8.46 17.03 -3.26
C HIS A 324 -9.13 16.76 -1.91
N ALA A 325 -10.13 15.88 -1.88
CA ALA A 325 -10.98 15.62 -0.73
C ALA A 325 -10.19 15.26 0.56
N GLU A 326 -9.10 14.50 0.44
CA GLU A 326 -8.23 14.17 1.58
C GLU A 326 -7.62 15.44 2.23
N LEU A 327 -7.28 16.43 1.41
CA LEU A 327 -6.70 17.69 1.87
C LEU A 327 -7.74 18.69 2.36
N GLN A 328 -8.99 18.60 1.89
CA GLN A 328 -10.10 19.37 2.44
C GLN A 328 -10.36 18.99 3.92
N LEU A 329 -10.27 17.70 4.25
CA LEU A 329 -10.34 17.23 5.64
C LEU A 329 -9.13 17.67 6.46
N ALA A 330 -7.91 17.57 5.92
CA ALA A 330 -6.72 18.08 6.60
C ALA A 330 -6.83 19.59 6.93
N ALA A 331 -7.27 20.40 5.96
CA ALA A 331 -7.50 21.84 6.15
C ALA A 331 -8.53 22.15 7.21
N PHE A 332 -9.62 21.37 7.26
CA PHE A 332 -10.64 21.51 8.28
C PHE A 332 -10.02 21.33 9.68
N TYR A 333 -9.22 20.28 9.91
CA TYR A 333 -8.56 20.03 11.21
C TYR A 333 -7.35 20.92 11.55
N ASP A 334 -6.84 21.68 10.58
CA ASP A 334 -5.89 22.76 10.79
C ASP A 334 -6.58 24.06 11.25
N LEU A 335 -7.81 24.31 10.77
CA LEU A 335 -8.63 25.46 11.16
C LEU A 335 -9.52 25.21 12.39
N HIS A 336 -9.81 23.94 12.67
CA HIS A 336 -10.62 23.47 13.80
C HIS A 336 -9.86 22.44 14.65
N PRO A 337 -8.85 22.85 15.44
CA PRO A 337 -8.11 21.94 16.31
C PRO A 337 -9.00 21.21 17.34
N GLU A 338 -10.11 21.82 17.74
CA GLU A 338 -11.13 21.29 18.66
C GLU A 338 -11.85 20.05 18.11
N HIS A 339 -11.96 19.93 16.78
CA HIS A 339 -12.59 18.79 16.11
C HIS A 339 -11.57 17.73 15.68
N ARG A 340 -10.28 17.87 16.03
CA ARG A 340 -9.22 16.98 15.54
C ARG A 340 -9.46 15.53 15.99
N PRO A 341 -9.56 14.56 15.07
CA PRO A 341 -9.92 13.19 15.42
C PRO A 341 -8.83 12.50 16.24
N SER A 342 -9.22 11.67 17.20
CA SER A 342 -8.32 10.75 17.90
C SER A 342 -7.76 9.70 16.93
N PHE A 343 -8.63 9.12 16.10
CA PHE A 343 -8.27 8.18 15.04
C PHE A 343 -7.80 8.91 13.78
N ARG A 344 -6.46 9.00 13.60
CA ARG A 344 -5.80 9.74 12.52
C ARG A 344 -5.82 9.01 11.16
N PHE A 345 -7.02 8.73 10.67
CA PHE A 345 -7.25 8.04 9.41
C PHE A 345 -8.28 8.79 8.55
N ILE A 346 -7.99 8.87 7.25
CA ILE A 346 -8.85 9.39 6.21
C ILE A 346 -9.25 8.18 5.34
N GLY A 347 -10.52 7.78 5.41
CA GLY A 347 -11.08 6.81 4.47
C GLY A 347 -11.29 7.45 3.10
N VAL A 348 -11.11 6.68 2.03
CA VAL A 348 -11.06 7.19 0.65
C VAL A 348 -11.82 6.32 -0.35
N SER A 349 -12.64 6.98 -1.18
CA SER A 349 -13.50 6.34 -2.19
C SER A 349 -12.72 5.55 -3.26
N LYS A 350 -11.47 5.97 -3.49
CA LYS A 350 -10.45 5.42 -4.39
C LYS A 350 -9.09 5.55 -3.66
N LYS A 351 -8.02 4.90 -4.14
CA LYS A 351 -6.70 5.07 -3.48
C LYS A 351 -6.32 6.56 -3.54
N SER A 352 -5.58 7.05 -2.56
CA SER A 352 -5.03 8.41 -2.58
C SER A 352 -4.12 8.61 -3.78
N CYS A 353 -4.06 9.84 -4.28
CA CYS A 353 -3.09 10.18 -5.31
C CYS A 353 -1.69 10.39 -4.73
N TYR A 354 -0.66 10.34 -5.58
CA TYR A 354 0.74 10.49 -5.16
C TYR A 354 0.99 11.79 -4.37
N LEU A 355 0.34 12.89 -4.75
CA LEU A 355 0.51 14.18 -4.09
C LEU A 355 -0.23 14.25 -2.74
N CYS A 356 -1.42 13.65 -2.62
CA CYS A 356 -2.12 13.54 -1.34
C CYS A 356 -1.33 12.64 -0.36
N ASP A 357 -0.92 11.45 -0.81
CA ASP A 357 -0.07 10.51 -0.08
C ASP A 357 1.21 11.19 0.44
N ARG A 358 1.98 11.82 -0.45
CA ARG A 358 3.22 12.50 -0.08
C ARG A 358 3.01 13.74 0.78
N PHE A 359 1.89 14.44 0.66
CA PHE A 359 1.57 15.56 1.54
C PHE A 359 1.25 15.06 2.96
N LEU A 360 0.36 14.07 3.08
CA LEU A 360 -0.10 13.51 4.35
C LEU A 360 1.03 12.81 5.12
N ALA A 361 1.95 12.15 4.43
CA ALA A 361 3.11 11.47 5.03
C ALA A 361 4.07 12.42 5.80
N VAL A 362 4.07 13.73 5.51
CA VAL A 362 4.87 14.75 6.21
C VAL A 362 4.01 15.86 6.82
N TYR A 363 2.69 15.65 6.89
CA TYR A 363 1.73 16.59 7.46
C TYR A 363 1.83 16.57 9.00
N PRO A 364 1.97 17.72 9.70
CA PRO A 364 2.27 17.73 11.14
C PRO A 364 1.26 17.03 12.05
N GLN A 365 0.00 16.87 11.61
CA GLN A 365 -1.02 16.17 12.39
C GLN A 365 -1.11 14.67 12.11
N SER A 366 -0.18 14.13 11.31
CA SER A 366 0.05 12.71 11.04
C SER A 366 -1.23 11.94 10.70
N MET A 367 -1.78 12.14 9.51
CA MET A 367 -2.97 11.43 9.03
C MET A 367 -2.60 10.40 7.95
N SER A 368 -3.28 9.26 7.96
CA SER A 368 -3.03 8.13 7.04
C SER A 368 -4.26 7.81 6.19
N THR A 369 -4.07 7.13 5.05
CA THR A 369 -5.15 6.60 4.20
C THR A 369 -4.92 5.10 3.94
N SER A 370 -5.93 4.38 3.45
CA SER A 370 -5.83 2.92 3.23
C SER A 370 -4.84 2.50 2.15
N ALA A 371 -4.56 3.35 1.16
CA ALA A 371 -3.68 3.03 0.03
C ALA A 371 -3.43 4.25 -0.87
N CYS A 372 -2.31 4.22 -1.60
CA CYS A 372 -1.98 5.17 -2.68
C CYS A 372 -1.88 4.45 -4.04
N HIS A 373 -2.48 4.98 -5.11
CA HIS A 373 -2.34 4.42 -6.47
C HIS A 373 -1.11 4.93 -7.23
N GLN A 374 -0.24 5.70 -6.58
CA GLN A 374 1.00 6.26 -7.12
C GLN A 374 0.86 7.09 -8.42
N LYS A 375 -0.35 7.52 -8.81
CA LYS A 375 -0.53 8.41 -9.98
C LYS A 375 -0.42 9.86 -9.56
N LEU A 376 0.23 10.63 -10.42
CA LEU A 376 0.38 12.07 -10.30
C LEU A 376 -0.75 12.79 -11.05
N TYR A 377 -1.76 13.29 -10.33
CA TYR A 377 -2.77 14.18 -10.92
C TYR A 377 -2.27 15.64 -10.92
N LEU A 378 -2.37 16.31 -12.06
CA LEU A 378 -1.86 17.67 -12.21
C LEU A 378 -2.81 18.76 -11.67
N SER A 379 -4.12 18.51 -11.71
CA SER A 379 -5.11 19.40 -11.05
C SER A 379 -5.07 19.18 -9.54
N TRP A 380 -4.08 19.77 -8.88
CA TRP A 380 -3.83 19.64 -7.44
C TRP A 380 -3.20 20.92 -6.89
N ILE A 381 -3.65 21.37 -5.72
CA ILE A 381 -3.08 22.48 -4.95
C ILE A 381 -3.30 22.17 -3.45
N PRO A 382 -2.40 22.58 -2.52
CA PRO A 382 -2.74 22.53 -1.11
C PRO A 382 -3.96 23.41 -0.80
N PRO A 383 -4.63 23.17 0.33
CA PRO A 383 -5.80 23.94 0.71
C PRO A 383 -5.49 25.43 0.90
N PRO A 384 -6.45 26.32 0.61
CA PRO A 384 -6.40 27.71 1.04
C PRO A 384 -6.67 27.79 2.55
N THR A 385 -6.15 28.79 3.24
CA THR A 385 -6.30 28.91 4.71
C THR A 385 -6.31 30.36 5.18
N SER A 386 -7.11 30.67 6.19
CA SER A 386 -7.10 31.97 6.88
C SER A 386 -5.96 32.12 7.90
N SER A 387 -5.31 31.01 8.31
CA SER A 387 -4.24 31.02 9.32
C SER A 387 -2.86 31.25 8.68
N PRO A 388 -2.11 32.30 9.07
CA PRO A 388 -0.73 32.51 8.61
C PRO A 388 0.24 31.38 8.98
N GLN A 389 0.03 30.72 10.12
CA GLN A 389 0.86 29.61 10.60
C GLN A 389 0.64 28.35 9.75
N VAL A 390 -0.61 28.01 9.46
CA VAL A 390 -0.97 26.91 8.54
C VAL A 390 -0.46 27.22 7.13
N TYR A 391 -0.59 28.48 6.66
CA TYR A 391 -0.06 28.91 5.37
C TYR A 391 1.46 28.75 5.25
N ALA A 392 2.22 29.15 6.29
CA ALA A 392 3.68 28.95 6.33
C ALA A 392 4.07 27.46 6.31
N THR A 393 3.28 26.62 6.98
CA THR A 393 3.42 25.16 6.97
C THR A 393 3.20 24.61 5.55
N TYR A 394 2.08 24.92 4.90
CA TYR A 394 1.77 24.47 3.54
C TYR A 394 2.78 24.96 2.51
N LYS A 395 3.27 26.21 2.65
CA LYS A 395 4.36 26.76 1.83
C LYS A 395 5.64 25.94 1.94
N THR A 396 5.98 25.50 3.14
CA THR A 396 7.13 24.63 3.41
C THR A 396 6.93 23.22 2.84
N LEU A 397 5.73 22.64 2.98
CA LEU A 397 5.39 21.33 2.43
C LEU A 397 5.45 21.32 0.90
N VAL A 398 4.85 22.32 0.23
CA VAL A 398 4.91 22.44 -1.23
C VAL A 398 6.34 22.66 -1.74
N LEU A 399 7.17 23.42 -1.01
CA LEU A 399 8.58 23.56 -1.37
C LEU A 399 9.32 22.20 -1.30
N LYS A 400 9.13 21.43 -0.23
CA LYS A 400 9.70 20.08 -0.08
C LYS A 400 9.21 19.13 -1.19
N LEU A 401 7.90 19.09 -1.45
CA LEU A 401 7.32 18.29 -2.55
C LEU A 401 7.91 18.68 -3.91
N THR A 402 8.05 19.99 -4.18
CA THR A 402 8.69 20.49 -5.41
C THR A 402 10.13 19.99 -5.54
N GLN A 403 10.93 20.05 -4.46
CA GLN A 403 12.31 19.57 -4.45
C GLN A 403 12.41 18.07 -4.69
N VAL A 404 11.53 17.26 -4.07
CA VAL A 404 11.45 15.80 -4.29
C VAL A 404 11.09 15.48 -5.74
N MET A 405 10.12 16.20 -6.33
CA MET A 405 9.78 16.04 -7.74
C MET A 405 10.95 16.43 -8.65
N GLU A 406 11.58 17.58 -8.44
CA GLU A 406 12.75 18.02 -9.24
C GLU A 406 13.94 17.07 -9.14
N ALA A 407 14.20 16.49 -7.96
CA ALA A 407 15.21 15.45 -7.79
C ALA A 407 14.84 14.17 -8.56
N THR A 408 13.56 13.77 -8.52
CA THR A 408 13.06 12.59 -9.26
C THR A 408 13.13 12.80 -10.78
N ILE A 409 12.77 14.00 -11.26
CA ILE A 409 12.91 14.39 -12.68
C ILE A 409 14.38 14.24 -13.11
N ARG A 410 15.34 14.75 -12.32
CA ARG A 410 16.77 14.62 -12.64
C ARG A 410 17.18 13.16 -12.80
N GLN A 411 16.74 12.28 -11.90
CA GLN A 411 17.02 10.84 -11.98
C GLN A 411 16.38 10.19 -13.22
N GLU A 412 15.12 10.51 -13.54
CA GLU A 412 14.45 9.94 -14.71
C GLU A 412 15.00 10.49 -16.04
N LEU A 413 15.42 11.76 -16.10
CA LEU A 413 16.11 12.33 -17.26
C LEU A 413 17.46 11.64 -17.54
N ILE A 414 18.21 11.28 -16.51
CA ILE A 414 19.49 10.57 -16.64
C ILE A 414 19.27 9.10 -16.99
N HIS A 415 18.43 8.37 -16.24
CA HIS A 415 18.38 6.91 -16.25
C HIS A 415 17.19 6.28 -17.00
N ARG A 416 16.11 7.02 -17.29
CA ARG A 416 14.87 6.48 -17.88
C ARG A 416 14.35 7.21 -19.12
N LEU A 417 14.99 8.28 -19.56
CA LEU A 417 14.48 9.11 -20.65
C LEU A 417 14.42 8.34 -21.98
N GLY A 418 13.20 8.09 -22.47
CA GLY A 418 12.90 7.28 -23.66
C GLY A 418 12.58 5.80 -23.36
N GLY A 419 12.67 5.37 -22.09
CA GLY A 419 12.25 4.04 -21.65
C GLY A 419 10.73 3.88 -21.57
N PRO A 420 10.23 2.64 -21.45
CA PRO A 420 8.80 2.38 -21.32
C PRO A 420 8.22 3.02 -20.05
N ARG A 421 7.07 3.69 -20.20
CA ARG A 421 6.26 4.18 -19.08
C ARG A 421 5.69 3.00 -18.29
N ARG A 422 5.52 3.18 -16.98
CA ARG A 422 4.84 2.19 -16.13
C ARG A 422 3.38 2.02 -16.58
N GLN A 423 2.82 0.82 -16.35
CA GLN A 423 1.39 0.60 -16.58
C GLN A 423 0.57 1.49 -15.65
N VAL A 424 -0.48 2.11 -16.18
CA VAL A 424 -1.35 3.00 -15.41
C VAL A 424 -2.36 2.15 -14.63
N PRO A 425 -2.27 2.08 -13.27
CA PRO A 425 -3.15 1.20 -12.50
C PRO A 425 -4.62 1.68 -12.54
N PRO A 426 -5.62 0.82 -12.30
CA PRO A 426 -7.01 1.27 -12.25
C PRO A 426 -7.30 2.01 -10.93
N ASP A 427 -7.91 3.21 -11.00
CA ASP A 427 -8.18 4.05 -9.82
C ASP A 427 -9.14 3.40 -8.82
N SER A 428 -10.05 2.57 -9.31
CA SER A 428 -11.08 1.89 -8.52
C SER A 428 -10.60 0.58 -7.87
N THR A 429 -9.29 0.33 -7.78
CA THR A 429 -8.71 -0.87 -7.13
C THR A 429 -8.73 -0.82 -5.61
N CYS A 430 -8.74 0.37 -5.02
CA CYS A 430 -9.12 0.51 -3.61
C CYS A 430 -10.54 0.00 -3.41
N GLY A 431 -10.87 -0.33 -2.18
CA GLY A 431 -12.20 -0.73 -1.78
C GLY A 431 -12.15 -1.62 -0.56
N VAL A 432 -13.17 -1.47 0.28
CA VAL A 432 -13.38 -2.31 1.45
C VAL A 432 -13.32 -3.79 1.02
N SER A 433 -12.36 -4.52 1.58
CA SER A 433 -12.22 -5.95 1.40
C SER A 433 -13.21 -6.69 2.30
N LEU A 434 -13.65 -7.88 1.89
CA LEU A 434 -14.45 -8.74 2.77
C LEU A 434 -13.61 -9.32 3.92
N SER A 435 -12.29 -9.44 3.73
CA SER A 435 -11.33 -9.95 4.73
C SER A 435 -11.61 -9.38 6.11
N GLY A 436 -11.73 -10.24 7.11
CA GLY A 436 -12.02 -9.90 8.50
C GLY A 436 -13.46 -9.43 8.80
N LEU A 437 -14.31 -9.09 7.83
CA LEU A 437 -15.73 -8.77 8.11
C LEU A 437 -16.56 -10.02 8.41
N THR A 438 -16.11 -11.18 7.93
CA THR A 438 -16.61 -12.47 8.41
C THR A 438 -15.75 -12.93 9.56
N GLU A 439 -16.38 -13.36 10.66
CA GLU A 439 -15.71 -14.15 11.69
C GLU A 439 -15.02 -15.39 11.08
N ARG A 440 -14.12 -16.01 11.83
CA ARG A 440 -13.59 -17.33 11.47
C ARG A 440 -14.74 -18.35 11.49
N SER A 441 -15.40 -18.51 10.35
CA SER A 441 -16.00 -19.80 10.00
C SER A 441 -14.85 -20.80 9.93
N THR A 442 -14.58 -21.46 11.06
CA THR A 442 -14.05 -22.82 11.04
C THR A 442 -14.84 -23.57 9.99
N ILE A 443 -14.17 -24.01 8.92
CA ILE A 443 -14.78 -24.86 7.91
C ILE A 443 -15.45 -26.00 8.68
N PRO A 444 -16.79 -26.12 8.67
CA PRO A 444 -17.40 -27.32 9.18
C PRO A 444 -16.98 -28.40 8.17
N VAL A 445 -16.06 -29.25 8.58
CA VAL A 445 -15.78 -30.51 7.88
C VAL A 445 -17.02 -31.37 8.09
N VAL A 446 -18.06 -31.09 7.30
CA VAL A 446 -19.22 -31.96 7.17
C VAL A 446 -18.75 -33.15 6.35
N SER A 447 -18.19 -34.14 7.04
CA SER A 447 -18.07 -35.49 6.50
C SER A 447 -19.44 -35.90 5.98
N GLY A 448 -19.49 -36.26 4.69
CA GLY A 448 -20.75 -36.40 3.99
C GLY A 448 -21.65 -37.50 4.57
N ALA A 449 -22.89 -37.13 4.87
CA ALA A 449 -23.99 -38.07 5.05
C ALA A 449 -25.31 -37.44 4.56
N LEU A 450 -25.73 -37.85 3.36
CA LEU A 450 -27.12 -37.97 2.90
C LEU A 450 -28.05 -36.75 3.04
N LEU A 451 -28.22 -36.02 1.93
CA LEU A 451 -29.50 -35.40 1.59
C LEU A 451 -30.20 -36.29 0.55
N SER A 452 -31.16 -37.09 1.00
CA SER A 452 -32.16 -37.73 0.14
C SER A 452 -33.53 -37.13 0.43
N SER A 453 -34.08 -36.40 -0.54
CA SER A 453 -35.38 -35.75 -0.46
C SER A 453 -36.52 -36.76 -0.28
N GLN A 454 -37.52 -36.43 0.55
CA GLN A 454 -38.93 -36.70 0.21
C GLN A 454 -39.93 -35.91 1.06
N THR A 455 -41.07 -35.62 0.44
CA THR A 455 -42.23 -34.90 0.97
C THR A 455 -43.22 -35.82 1.69
N CYS A 456 -44.11 -35.20 2.47
CA CYS A 456 -45.50 -35.59 2.78
C CYS A 456 -45.85 -36.00 4.23
N LEU A 457 -46.79 -35.19 4.79
CA LEU A 457 -47.92 -35.53 5.66
C LEU A 457 -47.69 -35.88 7.15
N GLU A 458 -48.58 -35.32 7.98
CA GLU A 458 -48.74 -35.58 9.43
C GLU A 458 -49.11 -37.04 9.76
N PRO A 459 -48.88 -37.48 11.01
CA PRO A 459 -50.00 -37.47 11.98
C PRO A 459 -49.64 -37.08 13.44
N MET A 460 -50.55 -36.32 14.07
CA MET A 460 -50.71 -36.20 15.55
C MET A 460 -50.95 -37.57 16.21
N PRO A 461 -50.51 -37.82 17.47
CA PRO A 461 -51.38 -37.63 18.67
C PRO A 461 -50.60 -37.47 20.02
N PRO A 462 -51.22 -37.54 21.22
CA PRO A 462 -52.61 -37.25 21.61
C PRO A 462 -52.72 -36.13 22.68
N GLN A 463 -53.89 -35.49 22.77
CA GLN A 463 -54.30 -34.71 23.95
C GLN A 463 -55.07 -35.61 24.94
N PHE A 464 -55.02 -35.29 26.24
CA PHE A 464 -56.13 -35.61 27.14
C PHE A 464 -56.44 -34.45 28.10
N ASN A 465 -57.73 -34.21 28.30
CA ASN A 465 -58.30 -32.95 28.80
C ASN A 465 -58.67 -32.97 30.29
N LYS A 466 -58.78 -31.75 30.88
CA LYS A 466 -59.87 -31.20 31.76
C LYS A 466 -59.31 -30.30 32.87
N ARG A 467 -59.98 -29.24 33.37
CA ARG A 467 -61.13 -28.43 32.90
C ARG A 467 -61.19 -27.13 33.75
N ALA A 468 -61.73 -26.06 33.18
CA ALA A 468 -61.91 -24.70 33.75
C ALA A 468 -62.58 -24.59 35.14
N GLU A 469 -62.38 -23.47 35.84
CA GLU A 469 -63.40 -22.39 36.05
C GLU A 469 -62.86 -21.14 36.81
N ASN A 470 -63.58 -20.01 36.70
CA ASN A 470 -63.20 -18.66 37.18
C ASN A 470 -63.70 -18.33 38.61
N VAL A 471 -62.97 -17.51 39.38
CA VAL A 471 -63.53 -16.64 40.44
C VAL A 471 -62.79 -15.28 40.48
N HIS A 472 -63.52 -14.20 40.79
CA HIS A 472 -63.06 -12.80 40.86
C HIS A 472 -62.21 -12.42 42.10
N GLY A 473 -61.48 -11.31 41.99
CA GLY A 473 -60.96 -10.50 43.10
C GLY A 473 -60.09 -9.33 42.61
N SER A 474 -60.31 -8.11 43.09
CA SER A 474 -59.58 -6.88 42.68
C SER A 474 -59.13 -6.06 43.89
N LEU A 475 -58.33 -4.99 43.65
CA LEU A 475 -57.79 -3.99 44.60
C LEU A 475 -56.62 -4.48 45.51
N GLU A 476 -55.60 -3.69 45.90
CA GLU A 476 -55.11 -2.36 45.46
C GLU A 476 -53.70 -2.03 46.04
N ILE A 477 -53.02 -1.01 45.47
CA ILE A 477 -52.06 -0.05 46.09
C ILE A 477 -50.80 -0.57 46.85
N LEU A 478 -49.58 -0.25 46.37
CA LEU A 478 -48.72 0.86 46.91
C LEU A 478 -47.41 1.08 46.10
N GLU A 479 -47.14 2.36 45.82
CA GLU A 479 -45.86 2.96 45.37
C GLU A 479 -44.86 3.09 46.57
N PRO A 480 -43.59 3.62 46.50
CA PRO A 480 -43.18 4.83 45.76
C PRO A 480 -41.72 4.91 45.23
N MET A 481 -41.35 6.11 44.76
CA MET A 481 -40.08 6.49 44.12
C MET A 481 -38.95 7.02 45.04
N CYS A 482 -37.72 6.97 44.51
CA CYS A 482 -36.56 7.91 44.63
C CYS A 482 -36.02 8.43 45.98
N VAL A 483 -34.67 8.53 46.09
CA VAL A 483 -33.84 9.76 46.34
C VAL A 483 -32.41 9.42 46.87
N LEU A 484 -31.39 10.18 46.45
CA LEU A 484 -29.95 10.15 46.86
C LEU A 484 -29.66 11.13 48.04
N PRO A 485 -28.38 11.44 48.44
CA PRO A 485 -27.39 10.65 49.18
C PRO A 485 -26.80 11.40 50.43
N ARG A 486 -25.92 10.79 51.26
CA ARG A 486 -24.74 11.45 51.94
C ARG A 486 -23.98 10.60 53.00
N SER A 487 -22.64 10.76 53.03
CA SER A 487 -21.70 10.83 54.19
C SER A 487 -21.61 9.69 55.25
N ALA A 488 -20.52 9.43 56.00
CA ALA A 488 -19.07 9.71 55.88
C ALA A 488 -18.26 8.97 57.00
N SER A 489 -16.91 8.90 56.85
CA SER A 489 -15.86 8.71 57.88
C SER A 489 -15.56 7.32 58.52
N SER A 490 -14.27 6.92 58.51
CA SER A 490 -13.45 6.64 59.73
C SER A 490 -11.97 6.34 59.37
N LEU A 491 -11.06 6.67 60.31
CA LEU A 491 -9.60 6.42 60.34
C LEU A 491 -9.29 5.75 61.70
N PRO A 492 -8.19 4.98 61.89
CA PRO A 492 -6.90 5.57 62.30
C PRO A 492 -5.63 4.81 61.81
N ALA A 493 -4.45 5.18 62.34
CA ALA A 493 -3.12 4.86 61.79
C ALA A 493 -2.10 4.28 62.83
N ALA A 494 -1.01 3.68 62.34
CA ALA A 494 0.33 3.55 62.97
C ALA A 494 1.33 3.02 61.90
N THR A 495 2.34 3.75 61.36
CA THR A 495 3.61 4.33 61.88
C THR A 495 4.81 3.38 62.01
N LEU A 496 5.98 3.93 61.64
CA LEU A 496 7.39 3.45 61.68
C LEU A 496 7.94 3.00 60.30
N SER A 497 9.07 3.50 59.78
CA SER A 497 9.97 4.58 60.23
C SER A 497 10.92 5.02 59.10
N GLY A 498 11.19 6.32 58.94
CA GLY A 498 12.39 6.83 58.24
C GLY A 498 13.62 6.85 59.19
N PRO A 499 14.73 7.55 58.85
CA PRO A 499 14.90 8.59 57.82
C PRO A 499 16.02 8.19 56.79
N ASP A 500 16.72 9.04 56.01
CA ASP A 500 16.85 10.50 56.02
C ASP A 500 17.30 11.17 54.68
N SER A 501 17.20 12.50 54.73
CA SER A 501 17.81 13.65 54.02
C SER A 501 19.04 13.49 53.10
N ASN A 502 19.23 14.29 52.04
CA ASN A 502 19.09 15.76 51.99
C ASN A 502 18.95 16.37 50.57
N MET A 503 18.48 17.62 50.50
CA MET A 503 18.27 18.40 49.26
C MET A 503 19.56 19.09 48.73
N ALA A 504 19.61 19.35 47.43
CA ALA A 504 20.20 20.58 46.88
C ALA A 504 19.49 21.01 45.57
N LEU A 505 19.05 22.27 45.51
CA LEU A 505 18.42 22.91 44.34
C LEU A 505 19.41 23.85 43.65
N SER A 506 19.56 23.73 42.33
CA SER A 506 19.80 24.80 41.32
C SER A 506 20.01 24.11 39.97
N ARG A 507 19.20 24.31 38.94
CA ARG A 507 18.98 25.52 38.10
C ARG A 507 20.06 25.62 37.00
N ASP A 508 19.60 25.97 35.79
CA ASP A 508 20.31 25.96 34.50
C ASP A 508 20.57 24.52 33.95
N GLY A 509 20.49 24.25 32.64
CA GLY A 509 20.15 25.17 31.55
C GLY A 509 20.48 24.67 30.15
N GLU A 510 20.55 23.36 29.87
CA GLU A 510 20.96 22.83 28.55
C GLU A 510 20.21 21.55 28.14
N TRP A 511 19.45 21.60 27.04
CA TRP A 511 18.93 20.41 26.36
C TRP A 511 20.04 19.79 25.50
N ALA A 512 20.83 18.90 26.09
CA ALA A 512 21.82 18.10 25.35
C ALA A 512 21.12 17.14 24.37
N THR A 513 21.23 17.41 23.08
CA THR A 513 20.78 16.52 22.00
C THR A 513 21.60 15.23 21.97
N LYS A 514 21.02 14.11 22.42
CA LYS A 514 21.53 12.78 22.06
C LYS A 514 21.13 12.46 20.61
N ASN A 515 21.98 12.88 19.68
CA ASN A 515 21.98 12.32 18.32
C ASN A 515 22.51 10.88 18.40
N GLU A 516 21.63 9.90 18.54
CA GLU A 516 21.99 8.51 18.25
C GLU A 516 22.25 8.39 16.75
N ILE A 517 23.47 7.97 16.40
CA ILE A 517 23.87 7.76 15.00
C ILE A 517 23.17 6.48 14.51
N GLN A 518 21.98 6.65 13.93
CA GLN A 518 21.24 5.55 13.32
C GLN A 518 22.03 4.98 12.15
N SER A 519 22.24 3.66 12.15
CA SER A 519 22.98 3.00 11.08
C SER A 519 22.20 3.07 9.77
N PRO A 520 22.85 3.37 8.63
CA PRO A 520 22.20 3.49 7.32
C PRO A 520 21.49 2.21 6.83
N PHE A 521 21.64 1.09 7.54
CA PHE A 521 21.10 -0.21 7.21
C PHE A 521 19.95 -0.67 8.13
N ASN A 522 19.51 0.15 9.09
CA ASN A 522 18.45 -0.21 10.07
C ASN A 522 17.14 -0.71 9.43
N ASP A 523 16.75 -0.09 8.31
CA ASP A 523 15.48 -0.37 7.62
C ASP A 523 15.56 -1.58 6.67
N ILE A 524 16.71 -2.25 6.58
CA ILE A 524 16.91 -3.38 5.68
C ILE A 524 16.50 -4.68 6.38
N VAL A 525 15.70 -5.50 5.69
CA VAL A 525 15.23 -6.82 6.13
C VAL A 525 15.78 -7.89 5.17
N ALA A 526 16.27 -8.99 5.71
CA ALA A 526 16.85 -10.09 4.95
C ALA A 526 16.07 -11.39 5.12
N HIS A 527 15.51 -11.89 4.01
CA HIS A 527 14.91 -13.20 3.92
C HIS A 527 15.97 -14.22 3.50
N PHE A 528 16.32 -15.11 4.41
CA PHE A 528 17.27 -16.20 4.17
C PHE A 528 16.50 -17.50 3.87
N LYS A 529 16.96 -18.26 2.87
CA LYS A 529 16.34 -19.52 2.43
C LYS A 529 17.38 -20.62 2.22
N ARG A 530 17.07 -21.86 2.59
CA ARG A 530 17.91 -23.03 2.29
C ARG A 530 17.54 -23.66 0.93
N ALA A 531 18.51 -23.76 0.02
CA ALA A 531 18.26 -24.26 -1.33
C ALA A 531 17.96 -25.77 -1.42
N ASP A 532 18.36 -26.55 -0.42
CA ASP A 532 18.09 -27.98 -0.34
C ASP A 532 16.85 -28.34 0.48
N ASP A 533 16.12 -27.34 1.02
CA ASP A 533 15.02 -27.53 1.95
C ASP A 533 14.17 -26.25 2.08
N VAL A 534 13.06 -26.22 1.35
CA VAL A 534 12.16 -25.05 1.27
C VAL A 534 11.47 -24.75 2.61
N SER A 535 11.43 -25.70 3.56
CA SER A 535 10.85 -25.47 4.89
C SER A 535 11.74 -24.64 5.80
N LYS A 536 13.05 -24.56 5.54
CA LYS A 536 14.01 -23.82 6.36
C LYS A 536 14.29 -22.44 5.74
N GLN A 537 13.55 -21.47 6.24
CA GLN A 537 13.65 -20.05 5.89
C GLN A 537 13.61 -19.22 7.17
N ASP A 538 14.17 -18.02 7.14
CA ASP A 538 14.19 -17.09 8.28
C ASP A 538 14.23 -15.64 7.80
N ILE A 539 13.75 -14.70 8.62
CA ILE A 539 13.69 -13.27 8.30
C ILE A 539 14.37 -12.48 9.42
N ILE A 540 15.52 -11.89 9.11
CA ILE A 540 16.36 -11.15 10.06
C ILE A 540 16.37 -9.68 9.65
N GLN A 541 16.07 -8.76 10.57
CA GLN A 541 16.28 -7.34 10.32
C GLN A 541 17.75 -6.99 10.52
N ILE A 542 18.33 -6.15 9.65
CA ILE A 542 19.75 -5.84 9.70
C ILE A 542 20.11 -5.05 10.98
N SER A 543 19.14 -4.39 11.62
CA SER A 543 19.26 -3.85 13.00
C SER A 543 19.78 -4.88 14.01
N ASP A 544 19.33 -6.12 13.90
CA ASP A 544 19.52 -7.16 14.94
C ASP A 544 20.96 -7.71 14.91
N VAL A 545 21.64 -7.51 13.78
CA VAL A 545 23.05 -7.85 13.59
C VAL A 545 24.00 -6.66 13.74
N ILE A 546 23.50 -5.46 14.06
CA ILE A 546 24.37 -4.30 14.31
C ILE A 546 25.21 -4.53 15.57
N ASP A 547 26.49 -4.24 15.45
CA ASP A 547 27.42 -4.21 16.56
C ASP A 547 27.32 -2.86 17.33
N PRO A 548 27.12 -2.86 18.66
CA PRO A 548 26.88 -1.66 19.43
C PRO A 548 28.13 -0.79 19.62
N GLU A 549 29.34 -1.33 19.42
CA GLU A 549 30.58 -0.56 19.53
C GLU A 549 30.93 0.13 18.21
N THR A 550 30.65 -0.52 17.08
CA THR A 550 30.98 0.02 15.74
C THR A 550 29.81 0.68 15.00
N HIS A 551 28.57 0.51 15.48
CA HIS A 551 27.33 0.90 14.79
C HIS A 551 27.17 0.33 13.36
N THR A 552 27.90 -0.75 13.03
CA THR A 552 27.82 -1.42 11.71
C THR A 552 27.29 -2.86 11.81
N PRO A 553 26.63 -3.38 10.76
CA PRO A 553 26.22 -4.79 10.68
C PRO A 553 27.38 -5.77 10.81
N SER A 554 27.29 -6.72 11.73
CA SER A 554 28.35 -7.68 12.05
C SER A 554 28.05 -9.07 11.48
N TRP A 555 28.97 -9.56 10.64
CA TRP A 555 28.98 -10.92 10.12
C TRP A 555 29.05 -11.98 11.23
N ALA A 556 29.78 -11.70 12.32
CA ALA A 556 29.86 -12.61 13.45
C ALA A 556 28.51 -12.75 14.19
N LYS A 557 27.78 -11.64 14.35
CA LYS A 557 26.41 -11.67 14.90
C LYS A 557 25.44 -12.38 13.96
N LEU A 558 25.47 -12.06 12.67
CA LEU A 558 24.62 -12.70 11.67
C LEU A 558 24.81 -14.22 11.64
N VAL A 559 26.07 -14.68 11.61
CA VAL A 559 26.40 -16.10 11.66
C VAL A 559 25.90 -16.73 12.96
N LYS A 560 26.08 -16.08 14.12
CA LYS A 560 25.57 -16.59 15.41
C LYS A 560 24.04 -16.77 15.43
N ILE A 561 23.28 -15.82 14.87
CA ILE A 561 21.81 -15.95 14.75
C ILE A 561 21.46 -17.16 13.87
N LEU A 562 22.09 -17.28 12.70
CA LEU A 562 21.83 -18.36 11.74
C LEU A 562 22.35 -19.75 12.18
N GLU A 563 23.33 -19.79 13.09
CA GLU A 563 23.88 -21.01 13.72
C GLU A 563 23.06 -21.47 14.94
N THR A 564 22.12 -20.66 15.45
CA THR A 564 21.36 -21.01 16.66
C THR A 564 20.40 -22.17 16.36
N GLU A 565 20.56 -23.29 17.07
CA GLU A 565 19.60 -24.40 17.04
C GLU A 565 18.42 -24.09 17.96
N SER A 566 17.19 -24.16 17.43
CA SER A 566 15.97 -24.14 18.24
C SER A 566 15.44 -25.57 18.45
N ASP A 567 14.91 -25.85 19.63
CA ASP A 567 14.40 -27.19 20.00
C ASP A 567 13.22 -27.67 19.12
N ASN A 568 12.62 -26.78 18.34
CA ASN A 568 11.45 -27.05 17.48
C ASN A 568 11.81 -27.26 15.99
N ASP A 569 13.09 -27.38 15.63
CA ASP A 569 13.61 -27.49 14.25
C ASP A 569 13.33 -26.28 13.33
N ILE A 570 12.93 -25.14 13.92
CA ILE A 570 12.67 -23.87 13.26
C ILE A 570 13.98 -23.06 13.25
N GLY A 571 14.70 -23.11 12.13
CA GLY A 571 15.95 -22.37 11.94
C GLY A 571 16.74 -22.85 10.71
N LEU A 572 17.59 -21.99 10.16
CA LEU A 572 18.36 -22.29 8.94
C LEU A 572 19.54 -23.23 9.16
N ARG A 573 20.04 -23.34 10.40
CA ARG A 573 21.22 -24.15 10.78
C ARG A 573 22.40 -23.92 9.84
N PHE A 574 22.81 -22.66 9.68
CA PHE A 574 23.95 -22.30 8.83
C PHE A 574 25.24 -22.94 9.36
N LYS A 575 26.04 -23.54 8.46
CA LYS A 575 27.35 -24.11 8.81
C LYS A 575 28.45 -23.41 8.03
N LYS A 576 29.16 -22.50 8.72
CA LYS A 576 30.19 -21.62 8.17
C LYS A 576 31.23 -22.28 7.25
N ASP A 577 31.60 -23.54 7.54
CA ASP A 577 32.62 -24.27 6.77
C ASP A 577 32.07 -25.16 5.65
N THR A 578 30.75 -25.39 5.59
CA THR A 578 30.12 -26.25 4.56
C THR A 578 29.14 -25.54 3.65
N ASP A 579 28.66 -24.37 4.05
CA ASP A 579 27.55 -23.68 3.41
C ASP A 579 27.96 -22.31 2.86
N LEU A 580 27.40 -21.94 1.72
CA LEU A 580 27.65 -20.69 1.01
C LEU A 580 26.38 -19.85 0.97
N MET A 581 26.43 -18.62 1.46
CA MET A 581 25.37 -17.63 1.27
C MET A 581 25.58 -16.87 -0.03
N THR A 582 24.50 -16.63 -0.78
CA THR A 582 24.51 -15.84 -2.01
C THR A 582 23.34 -14.88 -2.07
N LEU A 583 23.60 -13.59 -2.29
CA LEU A 583 22.56 -12.61 -2.58
C LEU A 583 22.01 -12.87 -3.99
N ASN A 584 20.70 -13.09 -4.09
CA ASN A 584 19.98 -13.44 -5.34
C ASN A 584 20.64 -14.60 -6.14
N GLY A 585 21.31 -15.54 -5.47
CA GLY A 585 22.00 -16.66 -6.11
C GLY A 585 23.30 -16.31 -6.87
N GLN A 586 23.77 -15.06 -6.82
CA GLN A 586 24.86 -14.56 -7.68
C GLN A 586 26.06 -13.97 -6.92
N ILE A 587 25.84 -13.20 -5.86
CA ILE A 587 26.93 -12.50 -5.15
C ILE A 587 27.25 -13.25 -3.84
N PRO A 588 28.44 -13.87 -3.69
CA PRO A 588 28.77 -14.67 -2.52
C PRO A 588 29.08 -13.81 -1.29
N MET A 589 28.55 -14.22 -0.14
CA MET A 589 28.83 -13.63 1.17
C MET A 589 29.38 -14.70 2.12
N GLY A 590 30.59 -14.49 2.62
CA GLY A 590 31.27 -15.37 3.57
C GLY A 590 32.10 -14.63 4.63
N ASN A 591 32.11 -13.29 4.62
CA ASN A 591 32.85 -12.47 5.58
C ASN A 591 32.29 -11.04 5.69
N GLN A 592 32.77 -10.31 6.72
CA GLN A 592 32.40 -8.93 7.03
C GLN A 592 32.45 -7.98 5.81
N ARG A 593 33.49 -8.05 4.98
CA ARG A 593 33.64 -7.13 3.84
C ARG A 593 32.60 -7.39 2.75
N GLN A 594 32.28 -8.67 2.50
CA GLN A 594 31.26 -9.05 1.52
C GLN A 594 29.84 -8.70 2.01
N LEU A 595 29.55 -8.89 3.30
CA LEU A 595 28.29 -8.43 3.90
C LEU A 595 28.10 -6.93 3.68
N MET A 596 29.08 -6.11 4.08
CA MET A 596 29.00 -4.65 3.94
C MET A 596 28.88 -4.21 2.46
N ALA A 597 29.58 -4.86 1.54
CA ALA A 597 29.45 -4.57 0.10
C ALA A 597 28.05 -4.89 -0.45
N CYS A 598 27.45 -6.01 -0.03
CA CYS A 598 26.09 -6.39 -0.42
C CYS A 598 25.03 -5.45 0.18
N LEU A 599 25.16 -5.07 1.44
CA LEU A 599 24.27 -4.11 2.10
C LEU A 599 24.36 -2.73 1.44
N GLN A 600 25.56 -2.24 1.13
CA GLN A 600 25.75 -0.96 0.44
C GLN A 600 25.21 -1.00 -1.00
N TYR A 601 25.41 -2.10 -1.73
CA TYR A 601 24.83 -2.29 -3.06
C TYR A 601 23.29 -2.21 -3.03
N VAL A 602 22.67 -2.87 -2.04
CA VAL A 602 21.22 -2.91 -1.88
C VAL A 602 20.65 -1.57 -1.45
N GLN A 603 21.29 -0.89 -0.50
CA GLN A 603 20.95 0.48 -0.11
C GLN A 603 21.02 1.44 -1.31
N ASN A 604 22.11 1.38 -2.09
CA ASN A 604 22.28 2.19 -3.30
C ASN A 604 21.24 1.86 -4.39
N SER A 605 20.71 0.63 -4.40
CA SER A 605 19.62 0.23 -5.29
C SER A 605 18.22 0.63 -4.81
N GLY A 606 18.10 1.26 -3.63
CA GLY A 606 16.83 1.67 -3.03
C GLY A 606 15.94 0.49 -2.58
N LYS A 607 16.52 -0.70 -2.38
CA LYS A 607 15.81 -1.88 -1.91
C LYS A 607 15.99 -2.03 -0.41
N LEU A 608 14.90 -2.30 0.30
CA LEU A 608 14.93 -2.62 1.74
C LEU A 608 14.85 -4.12 2.01
N ASN A 609 14.41 -4.92 1.05
CA ASN A 609 14.29 -6.37 1.19
C ASN A 609 15.41 -7.10 0.43
N LEU A 610 16.15 -7.96 1.13
CA LEU A 610 17.18 -8.85 0.60
C LEU A 610 16.63 -10.29 0.49
N GLU A 611 16.99 -11.01 -0.56
CA GLU A 611 16.84 -12.47 -0.62
C GLU A 611 18.21 -13.15 -0.67
N ILE A 612 18.49 -14.00 0.33
CA ILE A 612 19.78 -14.64 0.53
C ILE A 612 19.60 -16.15 0.50
N LEU A 613 20.24 -16.80 -0.46
CA LEU A 613 20.15 -18.25 -0.66
C LEU A 613 21.38 -18.95 -0.06
N GLN A 614 21.13 -19.87 0.87
CA GLN A 614 22.13 -20.77 1.47
C GLN A 614 22.22 -22.08 0.68
N THR A 615 23.43 -22.49 0.29
CA THR A 615 23.69 -23.70 -0.49
C THR A 615 24.84 -24.52 0.10
N LYS A 616 24.74 -25.85 0.10
CA LYS A 616 25.86 -26.74 0.51
C LYS A 616 26.96 -26.74 -0.55
N ALA A 617 28.20 -26.45 -0.15
CA ALA A 617 29.36 -26.31 -1.04
C ALA A 617 29.68 -27.54 -1.91
N ARG A 618 29.21 -28.74 -1.52
CA ARG A 618 29.38 -29.99 -2.29
C ARG A 618 28.46 -30.16 -3.50
N ARG A 619 27.44 -29.29 -3.70
CA ARG A 619 26.44 -29.44 -4.78
C ARG A 619 26.60 -28.53 -6.00
N MET A 620 27.68 -27.76 -6.13
CA MET A 620 27.97 -27.07 -7.40
C MET A 620 28.45 -28.05 -8.48
N THR A 621 27.72 -28.09 -9.60
CA THR A 621 28.11 -28.89 -10.77
C THR A 621 29.38 -28.33 -11.43
N MET A 622 30.13 -29.17 -12.17
CA MET A 622 31.35 -28.71 -12.85
C MET A 622 31.12 -27.55 -13.82
N LYS A 623 29.90 -27.37 -14.33
CA LYS A 623 29.51 -26.23 -15.17
C LYS A 623 29.59 -24.90 -14.40
N GLN A 624 28.97 -24.84 -13.21
CA GLN A 624 28.99 -23.66 -12.34
C GLN A 624 30.41 -23.32 -11.84
N ARG A 625 31.25 -24.33 -11.55
CA ARG A 625 32.68 -24.11 -11.24
C ARG A 625 33.49 -23.54 -12.40
N LYS A 626 33.07 -23.77 -13.66
CA LYS A 626 33.71 -23.22 -14.86
C LYS A 626 33.28 -21.78 -15.12
N GLU A 627 31.98 -21.51 -15.01
CA GLU A 627 31.39 -20.16 -15.16
C GLU A 627 31.89 -19.20 -14.06
N GLY A 628 31.94 -19.65 -12.80
CA GLY A 628 32.52 -18.88 -11.69
C GLY A 628 34.03 -18.59 -11.81
N LYS A 629 34.79 -19.43 -12.53
CA LYS A 629 36.20 -19.13 -12.87
C LYS A 629 36.33 -18.18 -14.06
N LEU A 630 35.40 -18.21 -15.02
CA LEU A 630 35.42 -17.31 -16.18
C LEU A 630 35.13 -15.85 -15.79
N LEU A 631 34.38 -15.63 -14.71
CA LEU A 631 34.12 -14.29 -14.14
C LEU A 631 35.36 -13.67 -13.46
N LEU A 632 36.40 -14.45 -13.15
CA LEU A 632 37.66 -13.96 -12.57
C LEU A 632 38.75 -13.62 -13.60
N PHE A 633 38.68 -14.16 -14.82
CA PHE A 633 39.61 -13.87 -15.91
C PHE A 633 38.86 -13.81 -17.24
N GLY A 634 38.59 -12.58 -17.71
CA GLY A 634 37.45 -12.31 -18.59
C GLY A 634 37.64 -12.48 -20.10
N LYS A 635 36.53 -12.90 -20.74
CA LYS A 635 35.93 -12.52 -22.04
C LYS A 635 34.58 -13.30 -22.10
N SER A 636 33.44 -12.80 -22.60
CA SER A 636 33.15 -11.63 -23.44
C SER A 636 31.70 -11.13 -23.23
N ASN A 637 31.52 -9.80 -23.19
CA ASN A 637 30.41 -9.02 -23.78
C ASN A 637 30.62 -7.54 -23.43
N ASP A 638 30.34 -6.63 -24.37
CA ASP A 638 30.78 -5.23 -24.20
C ASP A 638 30.00 -4.44 -23.13
N GLU A 639 28.73 -4.79 -22.87
CA GLU A 639 27.94 -4.17 -21.79
C GLU A 639 28.43 -4.54 -20.37
N MET A 640 29.18 -5.64 -20.19
CA MET A 640 29.72 -6.03 -18.89
C MET A 640 30.96 -5.23 -18.46
N LYS A 641 31.57 -4.45 -19.36
CA LYS A 641 32.83 -3.76 -19.07
C LYS A 641 32.70 -2.74 -17.95
N ASP A 642 31.62 -1.96 -17.92
CA ASP A 642 31.55 -0.81 -17.01
C ASP A 642 31.10 -1.21 -15.59
N GLY A 643 30.13 -2.11 -15.45
CA GLY A 643 29.72 -2.63 -14.13
C GLY A 643 30.86 -3.34 -13.38
N ALA A 644 31.62 -4.21 -14.06
CA ALA A 644 32.74 -4.93 -13.45
C ALA A 644 33.96 -4.01 -13.21
N ARG A 645 34.16 -2.97 -14.03
CA ARG A 645 35.19 -1.94 -13.77
C ARG A 645 34.82 -1.07 -12.58
N ILE A 646 33.57 -0.64 -12.46
CA ILE A 646 33.09 0.16 -11.32
C ILE A 646 33.19 -0.66 -10.02
N PHE A 647 32.78 -1.93 -10.01
CA PHE A 647 32.89 -2.79 -8.83
C PHE A 647 34.34 -3.00 -8.38
N ASN A 648 35.26 -3.26 -9.32
CA ASN A 648 36.69 -3.37 -9.01
C ASN A 648 37.34 -2.02 -8.65
N ALA A 649 36.91 -0.91 -9.24
CA ALA A 649 37.39 0.43 -8.89
C ALA A 649 36.95 0.84 -7.48
N VAL A 650 35.72 0.50 -7.07
CA VAL A 650 35.25 0.68 -5.68
C VAL A 650 36.07 -0.19 -4.73
N LEU A 651 36.35 -1.46 -5.08
CA LEU A 651 37.24 -2.32 -4.29
C LEU A 651 38.66 -1.74 -4.17
N PHE A 652 39.20 -1.17 -5.25
CA PHE A 652 40.54 -0.60 -5.31
C PHE A 652 40.65 0.73 -4.54
N LEU A 653 39.64 1.60 -4.62
CA LEU A 653 39.57 2.84 -3.85
C LEU A 653 39.46 2.55 -2.35
N LEU A 654 38.62 1.59 -1.95
CA LEU A 654 38.50 1.13 -0.55
C LEU A 654 39.78 0.47 -0.02
N TYR A 655 40.66 -0.03 -0.88
CA TYR A 655 41.97 -0.56 -0.49
C TYR A 655 43.00 0.55 -0.19
N HIS A 656 42.78 1.77 -0.69
CA HIS A 656 43.72 2.89 -0.60
C HIS A 656 43.24 4.08 0.26
N SER A 657 41.99 4.10 0.72
CA SER A 657 41.42 5.19 1.54
C SER A 657 41.40 4.92 3.05
N GLY A 658 42.37 4.17 3.58
CA GLY A 658 42.59 4.02 5.01
C GLY A 658 43.49 5.11 5.59
N LEU A 659 42.90 6.15 6.19
CA LEU A 659 43.64 7.18 6.93
C LEU A 659 44.08 6.67 8.32
N SER A 660 45.24 7.16 8.76
CA SER A 660 45.98 6.70 9.95
C SER A 660 45.40 7.17 11.29
N SER A 661 45.49 6.32 12.32
CA SER A 661 45.74 6.74 13.71
C SER A 661 46.56 5.66 14.44
N GLY A 662 47.39 6.07 15.42
CA GLY A 662 48.56 5.34 15.93
C GLY A 662 48.38 3.93 16.51
N GLY A 663 49.44 3.22 16.90
CA GLY A 663 50.85 3.60 16.96
C GLY A 663 51.54 3.03 18.22
N HIS A 664 52.34 1.98 18.08
CA HIS A 664 53.47 1.60 18.95
C HIS A 664 54.26 0.50 18.23
N GLY A 665 55.59 0.53 18.28
CA GLY A 665 56.46 -0.34 17.50
C GLY A 665 57.08 -1.50 18.29
N LEU A 666 57.61 -2.49 17.56
CA LEU A 666 58.72 -3.35 17.97
C LEU A 666 59.35 -4.02 16.71
N SER A 667 60.49 -4.68 16.88
CA SER A 667 61.56 -4.72 15.86
C SER A 667 61.67 -5.97 14.99
N SER A 668 62.32 -5.77 13.82
CA SER A 668 63.25 -6.68 13.13
C SER A 668 62.79 -8.07 12.65
N GLY A 669 62.95 -8.33 11.34
CA GLY A 669 62.96 -9.69 10.77
C GLY A 669 62.91 -9.72 9.25
N ARG A 670 64.05 -9.90 8.57
CA ARG A 670 64.08 -10.18 7.12
C ARG A 670 63.59 -11.61 6.87
N HIS A 671 62.74 -11.84 5.87
CA HIS A 671 62.94 -12.93 4.90
C HIS A 671 62.17 -12.72 3.59
N THR A 672 62.62 -13.40 2.54
CA THR A 672 62.40 -13.10 1.12
C THR A 672 61.19 -13.78 0.49
N GLY A 673 60.56 -13.12 -0.49
CA GLY A 673 59.53 -13.72 -1.36
C GLY A 673 59.35 -12.96 -2.67
N SER A 674 60.25 -13.15 -3.64
CA SER A 674 60.18 -12.52 -4.97
C SER A 674 59.25 -13.30 -5.90
N VAL A 675 58.39 -12.61 -6.66
CA VAL A 675 57.73 -13.17 -7.85
C VAL A 675 58.13 -12.34 -9.07
N VAL A 676 58.87 -12.98 -9.98
CA VAL A 676 59.46 -12.38 -11.17
C VAL A 676 58.46 -12.36 -12.33
N CYS A 677 58.20 -11.18 -12.91
CA CYS A 677 57.56 -11.09 -14.23
C CYS A 677 58.52 -11.60 -15.31
N LYS A 678 58.26 -12.80 -15.86
CA LYS A 678 58.91 -13.27 -17.10
C LYS A 678 58.12 -12.83 -18.33
N THR A 679 58.53 -11.73 -18.94
CA THR A 679 58.18 -11.40 -20.33
C THR A 679 58.94 -12.33 -21.27
N ARG A 680 58.23 -13.11 -22.09
CA ARG A 680 58.82 -13.88 -23.20
C ARG A 680 58.50 -13.20 -24.52
N GLY A 681 59.42 -12.35 -24.98
CA GLY A 681 59.54 -12.03 -26.39
C GLY A 681 60.26 -13.16 -27.13
N GLY A 682 59.89 -13.41 -28.38
CA GLY A 682 60.58 -14.35 -29.27
C GLY A 682 60.77 -13.70 -30.63
N PHE A 683 61.97 -13.19 -30.90
CA PHE A 683 62.34 -12.68 -32.22
C PHE A 683 62.55 -13.85 -33.19
N ARG A 684 62.03 -13.71 -34.42
CA ARG A 684 62.69 -14.24 -35.62
C ARG A 684 62.72 -13.15 -36.68
N GLN A 685 63.91 -12.92 -37.21
CA GLN A 685 64.23 -11.92 -38.22
C GLN A 685 64.64 -12.65 -39.50
N MET A 686 64.24 -12.14 -40.67
CA MET A 686 64.89 -12.24 -42.01
C MET A 686 63.85 -12.09 -43.14
N GLY A 687 64.23 -11.42 -44.23
CA GLY A 687 63.53 -11.51 -45.53
C GLY A 687 63.09 -10.16 -46.14
N LYS A 688 63.74 -9.75 -47.24
CA LYS A 688 63.36 -8.62 -48.09
C LYS A 688 62.44 -9.05 -49.25
N GLY A 689 61.72 -8.09 -49.84
CA GLY A 689 60.97 -8.21 -51.11
C GLY A 689 59.48 -8.42 -50.87
N GLY A 690 58.54 -7.77 -51.59
CA GLY A 690 58.66 -6.90 -52.76
C GLY A 690 57.65 -7.34 -53.84
N GLY A 691 56.63 -6.54 -54.16
CA GLY A 691 55.64 -6.93 -55.17
C GLY A 691 54.25 -6.28 -55.05
N ARG A 692 54.06 -5.18 -55.78
CA ARG A 692 52.90 -4.76 -56.60
C ARG A 692 51.49 -5.40 -56.48
N GLU A 693 50.50 -4.52 -56.74
CA GLU A 693 49.21 -4.74 -57.46
C GLU A 693 48.14 -5.59 -56.73
N LYS A 694 46.81 -5.48 -56.96
CA LYS A 694 45.89 -4.48 -57.57
C LYS A 694 44.44 -4.93 -57.22
N GLY A 695 43.45 -4.05 -57.42
CA GLY A 695 42.14 -4.48 -57.96
C GLY A 695 41.00 -4.81 -56.97
N ASP A 696 40.07 -3.88 -56.86
CA ASP A 696 38.62 -4.00 -57.11
C ASP A 696 37.76 -5.19 -56.59
N ALA A 697 36.66 -4.77 -55.95
CA ALA A 697 35.27 -5.22 -56.11
C ALA A 697 34.90 -6.71 -55.98
N ARG A 698 34.17 -7.03 -54.89
CA ARG A 698 32.69 -7.00 -54.91
C ARG A 698 32.10 -6.97 -53.50
#